data_AF-A0A0C1QXU8-F1
#
_entry.id   AF-A0A0C1QXU8-F1
#
_cell.length_a   1.000
_cell.length_b   1.000
_cell.length_c   1.000
_cell.angle_alpha   90.00
_cell.angle_beta   90.00
_cell.angle_gamma   90.00
#
_symmetry.space_group_name_H-M   'P 1'
#
loop_
_entity.id
_entity.type
_entity.pdbx_description
1 polymer ?
#
loop_
_entity_poly.entity_id
_entity_poly.type
_entity_poly.pdbx_seq_one_letter_code
_entity_poly.pdbx_strand_id
1 'polypeptide(L)'
;MTSSQVVENNHQTGKVYFIRHGESTSNERNIFAGVLDVDLTTFGRLQARQAGFDLKKKEVKFDAVYVSHMRRARQTCEIALAESQALKVPDTPIQIDHRISEKSFGIFAGRNLNLLRLALGYEGFEEMLHSHNEAPPAGEKIAQVYDRAASFYEERVVPHLERGENVLVVCHQYVLEPLALYLSNLPPTAYKHLKLPNGKALSRDELVKFRNKESSGAASLRKQINDLSIMWAILLYAAAFLLGCLLRALSASEGGIPSVLFRAIIVACLAASTFYTYLDIDFAASKRKVTATVKYIVYGWMLVRWTVGLFLIFSGILYQSPGDLYKVMWVLFLMVPPALTSPVLSILWGGNLYPSAILSRTLSIITPVALIVTFGLAKQLPINSSSLIFFVIILIVGLAIPGAIAQFWRDKSPVESNHHSKNWKFIGVLAVAFMAFATGFQFTVPTFTSDLFSATDVNSSLACLQQLAVATLVFLLIRIFAVLTSVLTKGKLNKAESQDAYILLVNPNFFLWAALFIGVSTTANPAAVKYAIFWAALGFFCIPLIEQILFMNSFGNELLRETLRSSRLATAEIQKLFLELDTDGSKALNRDEIMELLGRIEDMTTGERSSQEIRKYITDYLFATLDADKNGTVDLQELEEYLSTYGLVANLNIVPGIASAVASRV
;
A
#
# COMPACT_ATOMS: atom_id res chain seq x y z
N MET A 1 33.32 -48.01 48.03
CA MET A 1 33.74 -46.80 47.28
C MET A 1 34.13 -47.25 45.89
N THR A 2 33.24 -47.05 44.91
CA THR A 2 33.55 -47.12 43.48
C THR A 2 32.72 -46.03 42.82
N SER A 3 33.44 -45.00 42.40
CA SER A 3 32.96 -43.80 41.73
C SER A 3 32.48 -44.14 40.31
N SER A 4 31.17 -44.05 40.08
CA SER A 4 30.59 -43.97 38.73
C SER A 4 30.84 -42.56 38.18
N GLN A 5 31.73 -42.46 37.20
CA GLN A 5 31.90 -41.26 36.39
C GLN A 5 30.60 -40.97 35.63
N VAL A 6 29.95 -39.86 35.96
CA VAL A 6 28.93 -39.24 35.12
C VAL A 6 29.66 -38.66 33.91
N VAL A 7 29.51 -39.30 32.75
CA VAL A 7 29.93 -38.73 31.47
C VAL A 7 28.93 -37.63 31.13
N GLU A 8 29.32 -36.37 31.35
CA GLU A 8 28.63 -35.21 30.77
C GLU A 8 28.81 -35.26 29.24
N ASN A 9 27.87 -35.91 28.54
CA ASN A 9 27.75 -35.79 27.10
C ASN A 9 27.34 -34.35 26.76
N ASN A 10 28.34 -33.53 26.46
CA ASN A 10 28.19 -32.18 25.94
C ASN A 10 27.74 -32.27 24.46
N HIS A 11 26.53 -32.79 24.20
CA HIS A 11 25.96 -32.83 22.85
C HIS A 11 25.65 -31.40 22.42
N GLN A 12 26.49 -30.86 21.54
CA GLN A 12 26.29 -29.56 20.93
C GLN A 12 25.05 -29.65 20.03
N THR A 13 23.93 -29.07 20.47
CA THR A 13 22.69 -29.06 19.70
C THR A 13 22.82 -28.21 18.44
N GLY A 14 22.23 -28.68 17.36
CA GLY A 14 22.24 -27.99 16.07
C GLY A 14 21.49 -26.65 16.15
N LYS A 15 21.69 -25.78 15.15
CA LYS A 15 21.07 -24.45 15.09
C LYS A 15 20.08 -24.33 13.94
N VAL A 16 18.93 -23.73 14.20
CA VAL A 16 17.96 -23.35 13.17
C VAL A 16 18.04 -21.85 12.87
N TYR A 17 17.94 -21.53 11.58
CA TYR A 17 17.87 -20.17 11.06
C TYR A 17 16.62 -19.98 10.21
N PHE A 18 15.98 -18.83 10.36
CA PHE A 18 14.75 -18.44 9.68
C PHE A 18 15.01 -17.24 8.80
N ILE A 19 14.47 -17.27 7.57
CA ILE A 19 14.44 -16.12 6.67
C ILE A 19 12.98 -15.89 6.24
N ARG A 20 12.49 -14.67 6.50
CA ARG A 20 11.29 -14.16 5.81
C ARG A 20 11.67 -13.81 4.37
N HIS A 21 10.85 -14.19 3.40
CA HIS A 21 11.07 -13.80 2.00
C HIS A 21 11.29 -12.29 1.80
N GLY A 22 12.02 -11.93 0.74
CA GLY A 22 12.18 -10.54 0.31
C GLY A 22 10.87 -9.88 -0.13
N GLU A 23 10.83 -8.57 -0.31
CA GLU A 23 9.66 -7.86 -0.83
C GLU A 23 9.12 -8.47 -2.14
N SER A 24 7.82 -8.80 -2.14
CA SER A 24 7.10 -9.28 -3.33
C SER A 24 6.40 -8.17 -4.10
N THR A 25 6.02 -8.43 -5.34
CA THR A 25 5.24 -7.48 -6.16
C THR A 25 3.92 -7.07 -5.51
N SER A 26 3.32 -7.92 -4.68
CA SER A 26 2.13 -7.57 -3.90
C SER A 26 2.43 -6.69 -2.70
N ASN A 27 3.53 -6.93 -1.97
CA ASN A 27 3.94 -6.08 -0.85
C ASN A 27 4.17 -4.64 -1.32
N GLU A 28 4.83 -4.50 -2.46
CA GLU A 28 5.12 -3.22 -3.09
C GLU A 28 3.84 -2.45 -3.48
N ARG A 29 2.80 -3.16 -3.93
CA ARG A 29 1.49 -2.58 -4.31
C ARG A 29 0.51 -2.48 -3.15
N ASN A 30 0.94 -2.83 -1.94
CA ASN A 30 0.08 -2.90 -0.76
C ASN A 30 -1.15 -3.81 -0.96
N ILE A 31 -0.96 -4.96 -1.60
CA ILE A 31 -1.97 -5.99 -1.86
C ILE A 31 -1.72 -7.18 -0.92
N PHE A 32 -2.78 -7.73 -0.32
CA PHE A 32 -2.70 -8.99 0.40
C PHE A 32 -2.44 -10.13 -0.60
N ALA A 33 -1.24 -10.71 -0.56
CA ALA A 33 -0.94 -11.88 -1.37
C ALA A 33 -1.60 -13.14 -0.78
N GLY A 34 -1.33 -13.43 0.50
CA GLY A 34 -1.68 -14.71 1.10
C GLY A 34 -1.09 -15.86 0.28
N VAL A 35 -1.98 -16.69 -0.23
CA VAL A 35 -1.70 -17.85 -1.06
C VAL A 35 -1.40 -17.52 -2.53
N LEU A 36 -1.57 -16.27 -2.96
CA LEU A 36 -1.20 -15.86 -4.32
C LEU A 36 0.29 -16.04 -4.57
N ASP A 37 0.61 -16.82 -5.61
CA ASP A 37 1.99 -17.14 -5.98
C ASP A 37 2.63 -16.03 -6.82
N VAL A 38 3.18 -15.04 -6.11
CA VAL A 38 3.78 -13.82 -6.67
C VAL A 38 5.30 -13.81 -6.59
N ASP A 39 5.93 -13.07 -7.51
CA ASP A 39 7.39 -12.93 -7.62
C ASP A 39 7.98 -11.91 -6.64
N LEU A 40 9.29 -12.03 -6.38
CA LEU A 40 10.09 -11.00 -5.72
C LEU A 40 10.26 -9.77 -6.62
N THR A 41 10.24 -8.57 -6.01
CA THR A 41 10.69 -7.34 -6.66
C THR A 41 12.21 -7.35 -6.82
N THR A 42 12.75 -6.42 -7.62
CA THR A 42 14.20 -6.19 -7.68
C THR A 42 14.78 -5.90 -6.29
N PHE A 43 14.06 -5.13 -5.47
CA PHE A 43 14.42 -4.85 -4.10
C PHE A 43 14.32 -6.09 -3.20
N GLY A 44 13.30 -6.94 -3.37
CA GLY A 44 13.20 -8.22 -2.69
C GLY A 44 14.36 -9.17 -3.00
N ARG A 45 14.86 -9.17 -4.24
CA ARG A 45 16.07 -9.93 -4.62
C ARG A 45 17.34 -9.35 -3.96
N LEU A 46 17.43 -8.03 -3.79
CA LEU A 46 18.52 -7.41 -3.02
C LEU A 46 18.46 -7.81 -1.54
N GLN A 47 17.26 -7.84 -0.94
CA GLN A 47 17.06 -8.34 0.42
C GLN A 47 17.47 -9.80 0.56
N ALA A 48 17.16 -10.65 -0.43
CA ALA A 48 17.59 -12.04 -0.44
C ALA A 48 19.13 -12.18 -0.49
N ARG A 49 19.82 -11.35 -1.28
CA ARG A 49 21.30 -11.30 -1.26
C ARG A 49 21.85 -10.84 0.08
N GLN A 50 21.22 -9.82 0.69
CA GLN A 50 21.58 -9.38 2.04
C GLN A 50 21.44 -10.52 3.05
N ALA A 51 20.39 -11.33 2.96
CA ALA A 51 20.24 -12.53 3.79
C ALA A 51 21.41 -13.50 3.60
N GLY A 52 21.87 -13.69 2.36
CA GLY A 52 23.05 -14.50 2.06
C GLY A 52 24.34 -13.94 2.65
N PHE A 53 24.57 -12.63 2.58
CA PHE A 53 25.69 -11.98 3.27
C PHE A 53 25.61 -12.15 4.79
N ASP A 54 24.43 -12.01 5.38
CA ASP A 54 24.21 -12.23 6.81
C ASP A 54 24.54 -13.67 7.21
N LEU A 55 24.11 -14.66 6.42
CA LEU A 55 24.45 -16.08 6.64
C LEU A 55 25.96 -16.32 6.57
N LYS A 56 26.63 -15.77 5.54
CA LYS A 56 28.08 -15.88 5.37
C LYS A 56 28.84 -15.28 6.56
N LYS A 57 28.41 -14.11 7.03
CA LYS A 57 28.99 -13.43 8.20
C LYS A 57 28.83 -14.23 9.50
N LYS A 58 27.76 -15.02 9.61
CA LYS A 58 27.55 -15.91 10.77
C LYS A 58 28.35 -17.21 10.69
N GLU A 59 29.04 -17.46 9.57
CA GLU A 59 29.90 -18.64 9.34
C GLU A 59 29.18 -19.98 9.57
N VAL A 60 27.88 -20.04 9.24
CA VAL A 60 27.06 -21.25 9.41
C VAL A 60 27.03 -22.06 8.11
N LYS A 61 27.11 -23.39 8.25
CA LYS A 61 26.83 -24.35 7.18
C LYS A 61 25.59 -25.16 7.52
N PHE A 62 24.70 -25.31 6.55
CA PHE A 62 23.41 -25.99 6.69
C PHE A 62 23.48 -27.41 6.16
N ASP A 63 22.97 -28.34 6.96
CA ASP A 63 22.81 -29.75 6.63
C ASP A 63 21.45 -30.00 5.95
N ALA A 64 20.43 -29.20 6.30
CA ALA A 64 19.09 -29.27 5.73
C ALA A 64 18.52 -27.88 5.44
N VAL A 65 17.73 -27.80 4.36
CA VAL A 65 17.04 -26.58 3.95
C VAL A 65 15.58 -26.89 3.67
N TYR A 66 14.69 -26.13 4.30
CA TYR A 66 13.25 -26.17 4.09
C TYR A 66 12.73 -24.84 3.56
N VAL A 67 11.82 -24.89 2.60
CA VAL A 67 11.23 -23.70 1.98
C VAL A 67 9.74 -23.88 1.71
N SER A 68 8.97 -22.80 1.83
CA SER A 68 7.60 -22.80 1.33
C SER A 68 7.57 -22.98 -0.19
N HIS A 69 6.51 -23.61 -0.71
CA HIS A 69 6.31 -23.81 -2.15
C HIS A 69 6.20 -22.51 -2.96
N MET A 70 5.87 -21.39 -2.31
CA MET A 70 5.63 -20.10 -2.95
C MET A 70 6.90 -19.51 -3.58
N ARG A 71 6.80 -19.01 -4.82
CA ARG A 71 7.91 -18.47 -5.63
C ARG A 71 8.74 -17.45 -4.86
N ARG A 72 8.12 -16.50 -4.17
CA ARG A 72 8.83 -15.48 -3.37
C ARG A 72 9.76 -16.09 -2.30
N ALA A 73 9.35 -17.17 -1.64
CA ALA A 73 10.17 -17.85 -0.64
C ALA A 73 11.28 -18.67 -1.30
N ARG A 74 10.95 -19.42 -2.37
CA ARG A 74 11.94 -20.19 -3.15
C ARG A 74 13.03 -19.31 -3.74
N GLN A 75 12.65 -18.23 -4.42
CA GLN A 75 13.60 -17.25 -4.97
C GLN A 75 14.47 -16.63 -3.87
N THR A 76 13.91 -16.35 -2.69
CA THR A 76 14.70 -15.84 -1.56
C THR A 76 15.74 -16.87 -1.11
N CYS A 77 15.31 -18.13 -0.96
CA CYS A 77 16.15 -19.24 -0.54
C CYS A 77 17.30 -19.47 -1.53
N GLU A 78 16.98 -19.62 -2.82
CA GLU A 78 17.95 -19.83 -3.90
C GLU A 78 18.99 -18.71 -3.95
N ILE A 79 18.56 -17.45 -3.90
CA ILE A 79 19.47 -16.30 -3.93
C ILE A 79 20.35 -16.25 -2.67
N ALA A 80 19.78 -16.45 -1.49
CA ALA A 80 20.52 -16.40 -0.23
C ALA A 80 21.56 -17.52 -0.13
N LEU A 81 21.23 -18.73 -0.58
CA LEU A 81 22.15 -19.87 -0.61
C LEU A 81 23.26 -19.68 -1.64
N ALA A 82 22.93 -19.18 -2.84
CA ALA A 82 23.93 -18.89 -3.86
C ALA A 82 24.95 -17.84 -3.40
N GLU A 83 24.49 -16.78 -2.72
CA GLU A 83 25.34 -15.71 -2.21
C GLU A 83 26.19 -16.16 -1.01
N SER A 84 25.61 -16.95 -0.10
CA SER A 84 26.28 -17.39 1.13
C SER A 84 27.23 -18.57 0.93
N GLN A 85 26.96 -19.41 -0.08
CA GLN A 85 27.55 -20.75 -0.23
C GLN A 85 27.44 -21.55 1.08
N ALA A 86 26.34 -21.38 1.82
CA ALA A 86 26.18 -21.90 3.18
C ALA A 86 25.71 -23.36 3.24
N LEU A 87 25.66 -24.11 2.13
CA LEU A 87 25.40 -25.54 2.20
C LEU A 87 26.63 -26.29 2.68
N LYS A 88 26.45 -27.28 3.57
CA LYS A 88 27.54 -28.16 4.02
C LYS A 88 27.95 -29.13 2.93
N VAL A 89 26.97 -29.67 2.20
CA VAL A 89 27.16 -30.46 0.97
C VAL A 89 26.58 -29.65 -0.19
N PRO A 90 27.33 -29.40 -1.27
CA PRO A 90 26.86 -28.55 -2.38
C PRO A 90 25.50 -28.96 -2.97
N ASP A 91 25.22 -30.26 -3.02
CA ASP A 91 24.00 -30.83 -3.60
C ASP A 91 22.91 -31.14 -2.57
N THR A 92 22.97 -30.56 -1.36
CA THR A 92 21.89 -30.70 -0.36
C THR A 92 20.55 -30.27 -0.98
N PRO A 93 19.54 -31.17 -1.06
CA PRO A 93 18.27 -30.85 -1.68
C PRO A 93 17.51 -29.81 -0.85
N ILE A 94 16.95 -28.81 -1.52
CA ILE A 94 16.02 -27.86 -0.93
C ILE A 94 14.65 -28.55 -0.83
N GLN A 95 14.20 -28.81 0.40
CA GLN A 95 12.94 -29.51 0.66
C GLN A 95 11.78 -28.52 0.71
N ILE A 96 10.73 -28.77 -0.06
CA ILE A 96 9.50 -27.98 -0.02
C ILE A 96 8.56 -28.55 1.05
N ASP A 97 8.08 -27.71 1.96
CA ASP A 97 7.04 -28.09 2.93
C ASP A 97 5.87 -27.10 2.88
N HIS A 98 4.66 -27.61 2.69
CA HIS A 98 3.46 -26.79 2.55
C HIS A 98 3.02 -26.19 3.89
N ARG A 99 3.38 -26.80 5.03
CA ARG A 99 2.99 -26.34 6.37
C ARG A 99 3.70 -25.05 6.79
N ILE A 100 4.69 -24.61 6.03
CA ILE A 100 5.35 -23.29 6.20
C ILE A 100 4.94 -22.28 5.12
N SER A 101 3.82 -22.50 4.45
CA SER A 101 3.24 -21.58 3.47
C SER A 101 2.50 -20.42 4.13
N GLU A 102 2.43 -19.27 3.46
CA GLU A 102 1.75 -18.09 4.02
C GLU A 102 0.30 -18.39 4.38
N LYS A 103 -0.20 -17.72 5.43
CA LYS A 103 -1.60 -17.79 5.86
C LYS A 103 -2.56 -17.52 4.71
N SER A 104 -3.62 -18.32 4.60
CA SER A 104 -4.73 -18.00 3.70
C SER A 104 -5.53 -16.80 4.23
N PHE A 105 -5.71 -15.79 3.38
CA PHE A 105 -6.56 -14.63 3.66
C PHE A 105 -7.93 -14.74 3.00
N GLY A 106 -8.27 -15.89 2.40
CA GLY A 106 -9.56 -16.11 1.74
C GLY A 106 -9.91 -14.99 0.76
N ILE A 107 -11.12 -14.43 0.89
CA ILE A 107 -11.61 -13.36 0.01
C ILE A 107 -10.79 -12.05 0.06
N PHE A 108 -9.85 -11.91 1.01
CA PHE A 108 -8.97 -10.74 1.08
C PHE A 108 -7.74 -10.87 0.19
N ALA A 109 -7.42 -12.08 -0.28
CA ALA A 109 -6.34 -12.27 -1.25
C ALA A 109 -6.60 -11.44 -2.52
N GLY A 110 -5.58 -10.73 -2.98
CA GLY A 110 -5.67 -9.85 -4.16
C GLY A 110 -6.29 -8.48 -3.88
N ARG A 111 -6.78 -8.20 -2.67
CA ARG A 111 -7.35 -6.90 -2.29
C ARG A 111 -6.28 -5.98 -1.69
N ASN A 112 -6.46 -4.67 -1.84
CA ASN A 112 -5.55 -3.67 -1.27
C ASN A 112 -5.73 -3.58 0.26
N LEU A 113 -4.63 -3.61 0.98
CA LEU A 113 -4.58 -3.66 2.44
C LEU A 113 -5.19 -2.41 3.11
N ASN A 114 -4.97 -1.22 2.54
CA ASN A 114 -5.56 0.00 3.10
C ASN A 114 -7.06 0.06 2.86
N LEU A 115 -7.53 -0.40 1.69
CA LEU A 115 -8.97 -0.45 1.40
C LEU A 115 -9.70 -1.38 2.35
N LEU A 116 -9.14 -2.57 2.60
CA LEU A 116 -9.69 -3.50 3.59
C LEU A 116 -9.70 -2.88 4.99
N ARG A 117 -8.60 -2.27 5.41
CA ARG A 117 -8.50 -1.61 6.72
C ARG A 117 -9.52 -0.48 6.88
N LEU A 118 -9.73 0.32 5.83
CA LEU A 118 -10.73 1.39 5.82
C LEU A 118 -12.15 0.84 5.85
N ALA A 119 -12.45 -0.21 5.09
CA ALA A 119 -13.79 -0.79 5.00
C ALA A 119 -14.22 -1.49 6.29
N LEU A 120 -13.28 -2.15 6.99
CA LEU A 120 -13.56 -2.93 8.20
C LEU A 120 -13.39 -2.12 9.49
N GLY A 121 -12.72 -0.96 9.41
CA GLY A 121 -12.20 -0.29 10.59
C GLY A 121 -10.93 -0.96 11.14
N TYR A 122 -10.20 -0.25 12.01
CA TYR A 122 -8.93 -0.75 12.54
C TYR A 122 -9.11 -2.00 13.42
N GLU A 123 -10.10 -1.99 14.31
CA GLU A 123 -10.37 -3.10 15.24
C GLU A 123 -10.84 -4.35 14.49
N GLY A 124 -11.85 -4.22 13.61
CA GLY A 124 -12.32 -5.33 12.78
C GLY A 124 -11.24 -5.90 11.87
N PHE A 125 -10.37 -5.04 11.30
CA PHE A 125 -9.22 -5.49 10.52
C PHE A 125 -8.20 -6.28 11.34
N GLU A 126 -7.86 -5.81 12.54
CA GLU A 126 -6.91 -6.51 13.42
C GLU A 126 -7.53 -7.81 13.97
N GLU A 127 -8.80 -7.83 14.35
CA GLU A 127 -9.51 -9.03 14.80
C GLU A 127 -9.51 -10.10 13.71
N MET A 128 -9.93 -9.76 12.49
CA MET A 128 -10.09 -10.76 11.43
C MET A 128 -8.75 -11.31 10.89
N LEU A 129 -7.64 -10.58 11.06
CA LEU A 129 -6.32 -11.00 10.58
C LEU A 129 -5.41 -11.57 11.66
N HIS A 130 -5.57 -11.11 12.90
CA HIS A 130 -4.63 -11.38 14.00
C HIS A 130 -5.28 -12.07 15.20
N SER A 131 -6.60 -12.29 15.20
CA SER A 131 -7.21 -13.19 16.17
C SER A 131 -6.75 -14.63 15.96
N HIS A 132 -6.62 -15.35 17.08
CA HIS A 132 -6.35 -16.78 17.08
C HIS A 132 -7.52 -17.60 16.54
N ASN A 133 -8.77 -17.12 16.71
CA ASN A 133 -9.99 -17.86 16.40
C ASN A 133 -10.82 -17.27 15.26
N GLU A 134 -10.56 -16.03 14.86
CA GLU A 134 -11.21 -15.40 13.72
C GLU A 134 -10.31 -15.45 12.48
N ALA A 135 -10.95 -15.44 11.31
CA ALA A 135 -10.27 -15.39 10.02
C ALA A 135 -11.14 -14.67 8.99
N PRO A 136 -10.56 -14.15 7.90
CA PRO A 136 -11.36 -13.71 6.77
C PRO A 136 -12.21 -14.88 6.24
N PRO A 137 -13.38 -14.62 5.62
CA PRO A 137 -14.16 -15.67 4.96
C PRO A 137 -13.31 -16.47 3.99
N ALA A 138 -13.37 -17.80 4.08
CA ALA A 138 -12.52 -18.76 3.36
C ALA A 138 -11.00 -18.61 3.61
N GLY A 139 -10.62 -17.96 4.72
CA GLY A 139 -9.26 -17.80 5.18
C GLY A 139 -8.91 -18.72 6.35
N GLU A 140 -7.64 -18.71 6.72
CA GLU A 140 -7.08 -19.55 7.78
C GLU A 140 -6.98 -18.75 9.09
N LYS A 141 -7.29 -19.37 10.22
CA LYS A 141 -7.13 -18.80 11.57
C LYS A 141 -5.67 -18.84 11.99
N ILE A 142 -5.24 -17.93 12.87
CA ILE A 142 -3.86 -17.97 13.39
C ILE A 142 -3.59 -19.27 14.16
N ALA A 143 -4.57 -19.83 14.88
CA ALA A 143 -4.39 -21.12 15.56
C ALA A 143 -4.07 -22.26 14.57
N GLN A 144 -4.73 -22.31 13.42
CA GLN A 144 -4.45 -23.32 12.39
C GLN A 144 -3.03 -23.16 11.82
N VAL A 145 -2.59 -21.92 11.55
CA VAL A 145 -1.21 -21.66 11.10
C VAL A 145 -0.20 -22.06 12.16
N TYR A 146 -0.50 -21.78 13.44
CA TYR A 146 0.33 -22.16 14.56
C TYR A 146 0.52 -23.68 14.62
N ASP A 147 -0.57 -24.44 14.54
CA ASP A 147 -0.54 -25.90 14.65
C ASP A 147 0.29 -26.53 13.52
N ARG A 148 0.02 -26.17 12.26
CA ARG A 148 0.81 -26.72 11.15
C ARG A 148 2.28 -26.30 11.18
N ALA A 149 2.59 -25.07 11.59
CA ALA A 149 3.97 -24.59 11.69
C ALA A 149 4.73 -25.28 12.83
N ALA A 150 4.05 -25.57 13.95
CA ALA A 150 4.58 -26.35 15.06
C ALA A 150 4.85 -27.79 14.63
N SER A 151 3.89 -28.47 13.98
CA SER A 151 4.08 -29.82 13.44
C SER A 151 5.24 -29.89 12.46
N PHE A 152 5.39 -28.90 11.57
CA PHE A 152 6.57 -28.80 10.72
C PHE A 152 7.87 -28.74 11.52
N TYR A 153 7.93 -27.88 12.54
CA TYR A 153 9.13 -27.69 13.33
C TYR A 153 9.52 -28.97 14.07
N GLU A 154 8.56 -29.62 14.74
CA GLU A 154 8.79 -30.84 15.50
C GLU A 154 9.14 -32.04 14.60
N GLU A 155 8.48 -32.21 13.47
CA GLU A 155 8.71 -33.38 12.60
C GLU A 155 9.89 -33.22 11.64
N ARG A 156 10.24 -31.99 11.25
CA ARG A 156 11.28 -31.73 10.25
C ARG A 156 12.51 -31.03 10.80
N VAL A 157 12.38 -30.15 11.79
CA VAL A 157 13.53 -29.36 12.27
C VAL A 157 14.18 -30.02 13.49
N VAL A 158 13.40 -30.36 14.51
CA VAL A 158 13.90 -30.93 15.78
C VAL A 158 14.81 -32.16 15.56
N PRO A 159 14.47 -33.14 14.69
CA PRO A 159 15.32 -34.32 14.50
C PRO A 159 16.72 -33.97 13.96
N HIS A 160 16.84 -32.92 13.15
CA HIS A 160 18.15 -32.42 12.70
C HIS A 160 18.91 -31.76 13.86
N LEU A 161 18.24 -30.92 14.64
CA LEU A 161 18.88 -30.22 15.77
C LEU A 161 19.42 -31.20 16.83
N GLU A 162 18.69 -32.29 17.09
CA GLU A 162 19.12 -33.36 18.00
C GLU A 162 20.36 -34.10 17.50
N ARG A 163 20.57 -34.17 16.18
CA ARG A 163 21.79 -34.72 15.56
C ARG A 163 22.95 -33.71 15.50
N GLY A 164 22.79 -32.50 16.02
CA GLY A 164 23.80 -31.45 15.92
C GLY A 164 23.85 -30.77 14.54
N GLU A 165 22.84 -31.01 13.69
CA GLU A 165 22.78 -30.49 12.32
C GLU A 165 22.13 -29.10 12.27
N ASN A 166 22.61 -28.24 11.38
CA ASN A 166 22.05 -26.90 11.21
C ASN A 166 20.98 -26.88 10.12
N VAL A 167 19.88 -26.18 10.37
CA VAL A 167 18.72 -26.12 9.48
C VAL A 167 18.44 -24.69 9.04
N LEU A 168 18.22 -24.48 7.74
CA LEU A 168 17.69 -23.24 7.20
C LEU A 168 16.21 -23.40 6.86
N VAL A 169 15.37 -22.46 7.30
CA VAL A 169 13.94 -22.40 6.98
C VAL A 169 13.63 -21.05 6.32
N VAL A 170 13.09 -21.07 5.10
CA VAL A 170 12.71 -19.85 4.36
C VAL A 170 11.21 -19.83 4.11
N CYS A 171 10.51 -18.87 4.71
CA CYS A 171 9.05 -18.80 4.68
C CYS A 171 8.53 -17.35 4.80
N HIS A 172 7.40 -17.17 5.47
CA HIS A 172 6.57 -15.97 5.38
C HIS A 172 6.26 -15.36 6.75
N GLN A 173 5.70 -14.15 6.73
CA GLN A 173 5.48 -13.40 7.96
C GLN A 173 4.46 -14.09 8.87
N TYR A 174 3.28 -14.44 8.36
CA TYR A 174 2.22 -15.04 9.18
C TYR A 174 2.51 -16.51 9.55
N VAL A 175 3.65 -17.06 9.14
CA VAL A 175 4.17 -18.36 9.58
C VAL A 175 5.25 -18.20 10.64
N LEU A 176 6.17 -17.24 10.44
CA LEU A 176 7.23 -16.97 11.41
C LEU A 176 6.69 -16.37 12.71
N GLU A 177 5.61 -15.60 12.65
CA GLU A 177 4.96 -15.04 13.85
C GLU A 177 4.40 -16.14 14.77
N PRO A 178 3.55 -17.08 14.30
CA PRO A 178 3.13 -18.23 15.09
C PRO A 178 4.28 -19.14 15.52
N LEU A 179 5.26 -19.37 14.65
CA LEU A 179 6.43 -20.17 15.02
C LEU A 179 7.24 -19.51 16.14
N ALA A 180 7.37 -18.18 16.14
CA ALA A 180 8.02 -17.45 17.24
C ALA A 180 7.24 -17.53 18.57
N LEU A 181 5.91 -17.68 18.53
CA LEU A 181 5.10 -17.98 19.71
C LEU A 181 5.41 -19.37 20.23
N TYR A 182 5.33 -20.37 19.34
CA TYR A 182 5.62 -21.77 19.64
C TYR A 182 7.00 -21.95 20.27
N LEU A 183 8.03 -21.36 19.65
CA LEU A 183 9.42 -21.44 20.12
C LEU A 183 9.68 -20.81 21.49
N SER A 184 8.72 -20.05 22.02
CA SER A 184 8.80 -19.52 23.39
C SER A 184 7.66 -20.00 24.28
N ASN A 185 7.05 -21.13 23.94
CA ASN A 185 6.03 -21.81 24.74
C ASN A 185 4.83 -20.91 25.06
N LEU A 186 4.41 -20.09 24.08
CA LEU A 186 3.21 -19.25 24.21
C LEU A 186 2.06 -19.81 23.36
N PRO A 187 0.82 -19.80 23.87
CA PRO A 187 -0.34 -20.27 23.13
C PRO A 187 -0.70 -19.34 21.97
N PRO A 188 -1.49 -19.81 20.97
CA PRO A 188 -2.00 -18.98 19.87
C PRO A 188 -2.76 -17.73 20.36
N THR A 189 -3.40 -17.80 21.53
CA THR A 189 -4.12 -16.67 22.16
C THR A 189 -3.22 -15.48 22.48
N ALA A 190 -1.90 -15.68 22.58
CA ALA A 190 -0.92 -14.64 22.83
C ALA A 190 -0.41 -13.95 21.54
N TYR A 191 -0.97 -14.28 20.38
CA TYR A 191 -0.54 -13.74 19.09
C TYR A 191 -0.64 -12.23 19.03
N LYS A 192 0.41 -11.62 18.47
CA LYS A 192 0.48 -10.21 18.13
C LYS A 192 1.19 -10.08 16.80
N HIS A 193 0.66 -9.24 15.92
CA HIS A 193 1.30 -8.96 14.65
C HIS A 193 2.63 -8.22 14.84
N LEU A 194 3.71 -8.76 14.27
CA LEU A 194 5.07 -8.26 14.43
C LEU A 194 5.54 -7.58 13.15
N LYS A 195 6.53 -6.67 13.20
CA LYS A 195 7.16 -6.13 11.98
C LYS A 195 8.43 -6.90 11.61
N LEU A 196 8.32 -8.20 11.31
CA LEU A 196 9.48 -9.02 10.97
C LEU A 196 10.23 -8.49 9.73
N PRO A 197 11.57 -8.38 9.76
CA PRO A 197 12.34 -7.87 8.64
C PRO A 197 12.35 -8.87 7.47
N ASN A 198 12.19 -8.37 6.25
CA ASN A 198 12.32 -9.15 5.02
C ASN A 198 13.80 -9.42 4.71
N GLY A 199 14.12 -10.64 4.27
CA GLY A 199 15.47 -11.00 3.82
C GLY A 199 16.55 -10.83 4.88
N LYS A 200 16.22 -11.08 6.16
CA LYS A 200 17.19 -11.15 7.24
C LYS A 200 17.20 -12.56 7.82
N ALA A 201 18.39 -13.14 7.94
CA ALA A 201 18.55 -14.43 8.60
C ALA A 201 18.54 -14.25 10.13
N LEU A 202 17.60 -14.93 10.80
CA LEU A 202 17.43 -14.90 12.26
C LEU A 202 17.65 -16.30 12.83
N SER A 203 18.55 -16.46 13.79
CA SER A 203 18.59 -17.69 14.59
C SER A 203 17.31 -17.83 15.42
N ARG A 204 17.07 -19.02 15.99
CA ARG A 204 16.00 -19.25 16.99
C ARG A 204 15.96 -18.14 18.06
N ASP A 205 17.08 -17.87 18.70
CA ASP A 205 17.16 -16.88 19.78
C ASP A 205 16.92 -15.46 19.28
N GLU A 206 17.43 -15.12 18.09
CA GLU A 206 17.21 -13.81 17.48
C GLU A 206 15.72 -13.60 17.13
N LEU A 207 15.03 -14.62 16.63
CA LEU A 207 13.60 -14.57 16.33
C LEU A 207 12.78 -14.35 17.61
N VAL A 208 13.07 -15.10 18.68
CA VAL A 208 12.41 -14.95 19.98
C VAL A 208 12.69 -13.57 20.59
N LYS A 209 13.95 -13.11 20.56
CA LYS A 209 14.32 -11.76 21.02
C LYS A 209 13.61 -10.67 20.21
N PHE A 210 13.50 -10.84 18.90
CA PHE A 210 12.81 -9.91 18.02
C PHE A 210 11.33 -9.82 18.37
N ARG A 211 10.65 -10.96 18.56
CA ARG A 211 9.27 -11.01 19.03
C ARG A 211 9.09 -10.26 20.34
N ASN A 212 9.92 -10.55 21.35
CA ASN A 212 9.82 -9.90 22.66
C ASN A 212 9.99 -8.37 22.57
N LYS A 213 10.86 -7.91 21.68
CA LYS A 213 11.06 -6.48 21.43
C LYS A 213 9.85 -5.85 20.73
N GLU A 214 9.34 -6.47 19.67
CA GLU A 214 8.23 -5.91 18.89
C GLU A 214 6.87 -6.05 19.60
N SER A 215 6.71 -7.03 20.50
CA SER A 215 5.51 -7.19 21.32
C SER A 215 5.48 -6.26 22.55
N SER A 216 6.55 -5.51 22.80
CA SER A 216 6.63 -4.52 23.87
C SER A 216 5.67 -3.35 23.65
N GLY A 217 5.25 -2.71 24.75
CA GLY A 217 4.28 -1.62 24.71
C GLY A 217 4.69 -0.44 23.82
N ALA A 218 5.97 -0.05 23.84
CA ALA A 218 6.47 1.07 23.04
C ALA A 218 6.49 0.77 21.52
N ALA A 219 6.91 -0.43 21.13
CA ALA A 219 6.93 -0.84 19.72
C ALA A 219 5.50 -0.98 19.16
N SER A 220 4.61 -1.60 19.94
CA SER A 220 3.18 -1.71 19.62
C SER A 220 2.53 -0.33 19.46
N LEU A 221 2.78 0.61 20.39
CA LEU A 221 2.24 1.97 20.31
C LEU A 221 2.72 2.69 19.05
N ARG A 222 4.02 2.58 18.71
CA ARG A 222 4.56 3.16 17.47
C ARG A 222 3.91 2.56 16.23
N LYS A 223 3.67 1.24 16.19
CA LYS A 223 2.95 0.57 15.10
C LYS A 223 1.53 1.16 14.97
N GLN A 224 0.79 1.23 16.08
CA GLN A 224 -0.58 1.75 16.10
C GLN A 224 -0.63 3.21 15.60
N ILE A 225 0.24 4.08 16.10
CA ILE A 225 0.33 5.48 15.64
C ILE A 225 0.60 5.53 14.12
N ASN A 226 1.52 4.71 13.63
CA ASN A 226 1.82 4.66 12.20
C ASN A 226 0.64 4.17 11.36
N ASP A 227 -0.02 3.09 11.78
CA ASP A 227 -1.13 2.50 11.05
C ASP A 227 -2.37 3.42 11.06
N LEU A 228 -2.71 4.01 12.21
CA LEU A 228 -3.84 4.93 12.37
C LEU A 228 -3.61 6.25 11.62
N SER A 229 -2.40 6.82 11.70
CA SER A 229 -2.10 8.07 10.98
C SER A 229 -2.22 7.91 9.47
N ILE A 230 -1.71 6.80 8.90
CA ILE A 230 -1.84 6.52 7.47
C ILE A 230 -3.30 6.27 7.09
N MET A 231 -4.00 5.43 7.86
CA MET A 231 -5.40 5.09 7.62
C MET A 231 -6.29 6.34 7.61
N TRP A 232 -6.13 7.20 8.61
CA TRP A 232 -6.94 8.40 8.77
C TRP A 232 -6.32 9.65 8.15
N ALA A 233 -5.27 9.53 7.33
CA ALA A 233 -4.51 10.68 6.82
C ALA A 233 -5.42 11.76 6.20
N ILE A 234 -6.35 11.38 5.33
CA ILE A 234 -7.25 12.31 4.63
C ILE A 234 -8.20 12.99 5.62
N LEU A 235 -8.79 12.23 6.56
CA LEU A 235 -9.62 12.78 7.63
C LEU A 235 -8.82 13.72 8.52
N LEU A 236 -7.60 13.34 8.91
CA LEU A 236 -6.72 14.17 9.73
C LEU A 236 -6.39 15.49 9.04
N TYR A 237 -6.17 15.50 7.72
CA TYR A 237 -5.90 16.73 6.98
C TYR A 237 -7.13 17.65 6.97
N ALA A 238 -8.31 17.10 6.67
CA ALA A 238 -9.57 17.85 6.66
C ALA A 238 -9.91 18.39 8.07
N ALA A 239 -9.82 17.54 9.09
CA ALA A 239 -10.09 17.91 10.47
C ALA A 239 -9.09 18.95 10.99
N ALA A 240 -7.81 18.81 10.68
CA ALA A 240 -6.79 19.79 11.06
C ALA A 240 -7.03 21.15 10.41
N PHE A 241 -7.37 21.19 9.11
CA PHE A 241 -7.75 22.42 8.42
C PHE A 241 -8.96 23.10 9.08
N LEU A 242 -10.05 22.35 9.30
CA LEU A 242 -11.26 22.87 9.93
C LEU A 242 -11.03 23.32 11.38
N LEU A 243 -10.21 22.59 12.13
CA LEU A 243 -9.79 22.97 13.49
C LEU A 243 -9.00 24.28 13.49
N GLY A 244 -8.09 24.46 12.51
CA GLY A 244 -7.37 25.72 12.32
C GLY A 244 -8.32 26.89 12.12
N CYS A 245 -9.29 26.73 11.21
CA CYS A 245 -10.34 27.73 10.95
C CYS A 245 -11.17 28.03 12.21
N LEU A 246 -11.56 27.00 12.97
CA LEU A 246 -12.34 27.14 14.20
C LEU A 246 -11.56 27.86 15.30
N LEU A 247 -10.30 27.48 15.57
CA LEU A 247 -9.50 28.15 16.59
C LEU A 247 -9.19 29.60 16.21
N ARG A 248 -9.03 29.86 14.90
CA ARG A 248 -8.90 31.22 14.39
C ARG A 248 -10.17 32.04 14.61
N ALA A 249 -11.35 31.44 14.43
CA ALA A 249 -12.64 32.07 14.71
C ALA A 249 -12.82 32.47 16.19
N LEU A 250 -12.27 31.67 17.10
CA LEU A 250 -12.36 31.88 18.55
C LEU A 250 -11.24 32.77 19.11
N SER A 251 -10.22 33.09 18.32
CA SER A 251 -9.10 33.90 18.77
C SER A 251 -9.51 35.36 18.95
N ALA A 252 -9.21 35.94 20.11
CA ALA A 252 -9.39 37.37 20.36
C ALA A 252 -8.43 38.27 19.56
N SER A 253 -7.43 37.68 18.88
CA SER A 253 -6.44 38.43 18.10
C SER A 253 -6.87 38.54 16.62
N GLU A 254 -6.90 39.77 16.09
CA GLU A 254 -7.22 40.01 14.67
C GLU A 254 -6.12 39.50 13.71
N GLY A 255 -4.91 39.19 14.20
CA GLY A 255 -3.77 38.78 13.38
C GLY A 255 -3.59 37.26 13.29
N GLY A 256 -3.51 36.73 12.06
CA GLY A 256 -3.20 35.31 11.80
C GLY A 256 -1.73 34.98 12.10
N ILE A 257 -1.24 33.83 11.64
CA ILE A 257 0.19 33.51 11.77
C ILE A 257 0.98 34.54 10.95
N PRO A 258 2.00 35.21 11.51
CA PRO A 258 2.83 36.17 10.78
C PRO A 258 3.34 35.56 9.46
N SER A 259 3.29 36.34 8.38
CA SER A 259 3.53 35.83 7.01
C SER A 259 4.86 35.09 6.85
N VAL A 260 5.93 35.60 7.48
CA VAL A 260 7.26 34.97 7.49
C VAL A 260 7.22 33.60 8.19
N LEU A 261 6.61 33.54 9.37
CA LEU A 261 6.49 32.30 10.13
C LEU A 261 5.60 31.28 9.40
N PHE A 262 4.50 31.73 8.81
CA PHE A 262 3.63 30.85 8.02
C PHE A 262 4.35 30.25 6.82
N ARG A 263 5.07 31.08 6.05
CA ARG A 263 5.89 30.61 4.92
C ARG A 263 6.93 29.58 5.36
N ALA A 264 7.59 29.81 6.49
CA ALA A 264 8.56 28.88 7.07
C ALA A 264 7.91 27.54 7.46
N ILE A 265 6.73 27.56 8.10
CA ILE A 265 5.95 26.37 8.44
C ILE A 265 5.62 25.56 7.20
N ILE A 266 5.07 26.19 6.14
CA ILE A 266 4.71 25.51 4.90
C ILE A 266 5.93 24.80 4.28
N VAL A 267 7.07 25.50 4.18
CA VAL A 267 8.29 24.95 3.58
C VAL A 267 8.84 23.78 4.41
N ALA A 268 8.91 23.92 5.73
CA ALA A 268 9.41 22.87 6.61
C ALA A 268 8.54 21.61 6.58
N CYS A 269 7.21 21.77 6.61
CA CYS A 269 6.28 20.66 6.56
C CYS A 269 6.27 19.95 5.20
N LEU A 270 6.31 20.72 4.10
CA LEU A 270 6.47 20.14 2.76
C LEU A 270 7.78 19.39 2.63
N ALA A 271 8.88 19.91 3.19
CA ALA A 271 10.17 19.23 3.16
C ALA A 271 10.13 17.90 3.90
N ALA A 272 9.57 17.87 5.11
CA ALA A 272 9.40 16.64 5.89
C ALA A 272 8.50 15.62 5.17
N SER A 273 7.35 16.07 4.64
CA SER A 273 6.43 15.21 3.89
C SER A 273 7.06 14.65 2.62
N THR A 274 7.78 15.48 1.86
CA THR A 274 8.48 15.07 0.64
C THR A 274 9.58 14.06 0.95
N PHE A 275 10.39 14.31 1.98
CA PHE A 275 11.45 13.40 2.40
C PHE A 275 10.90 11.99 2.69
N TYR A 276 9.89 11.87 3.56
CA TYR A 276 9.33 10.56 3.91
C TYR A 276 8.58 9.90 2.76
N THR A 277 7.89 10.68 1.92
CA THR A 277 7.23 10.15 0.72
C THR A 277 8.25 9.57 -0.25
N TYR A 278 9.37 10.26 -0.48
CA TYR A 278 10.40 9.80 -1.40
C TYR A 278 11.22 8.67 -0.79
N LEU A 279 11.44 8.63 0.53
CA LEU A 279 12.19 7.53 1.18
C LEU A 279 11.46 6.18 1.09
N ASP A 280 10.13 6.19 1.02
CA ASP A 280 9.29 4.99 0.81
C ASP A 280 9.33 4.47 -0.64
N ILE A 281 9.83 5.26 -1.59
CA ILE A 281 9.75 4.97 -3.03
C ILE A 281 11.13 4.75 -3.62
N ASP A 282 11.33 3.58 -4.22
CA ASP A 282 12.53 3.28 -5.02
C ASP A 282 12.33 3.77 -6.47
N PHE A 283 12.84 4.97 -6.79
CA PHE A 283 12.72 5.50 -8.15
C PHE A 283 13.64 4.81 -9.18
N ALA A 284 14.72 4.15 -8.74
CA ALA A 284 15.60 3.41 -9.64
C ALA A 284 14.88 2.17 -10.20
N ALA A 285 14.11 1.48 -9.35
CA ALA A 285 13.29 0.34 -9.76
C ALA A 285 12.01 0.74 -10.52
N SER A 286 11.55 1.99 -10.41
CA SER A 286 10.22 2.41 -10.85
C SER A 286 10.08 2.75 -12.34
N LYS A 287 11.17 3.15 -13.03
CA LYS A 287 11.12 3.56 -14.46
C LYS A 287 10.48 2.52 -15.38
N ARG A 288 10.59 1.23 -15.02
CA ARG A 288 10.05 0.08 -15.77
C ARG A 288 8.57 -0.22 -15.47
N LYS A 289 7.98 0.42 -14.47
CA LYS A 289 6.66 0.05 -13.92
C LYS A 289 5.52 1.00 -14.29
N VAL A 290 5.82 2.09 -15.00
CA VAL A 290 4.81 3.03 -15.48
C VAL A 290 4.61 2.82 -16.97
N THR A 291 3.45 2.30 -17.34
CA THR A 291 3.08 2.03 -18.73
C THR A 291 3.05 3.32 -19.54
N ALA A 292 3.45 3.23 -20.81
CA ALA A 292 3.46 4.38 -21.71
C ALA A 292 2.05 4.99 -21.83
N THR A 293 1.02 4.16 -21.82
CA THR A 293 -0.39 4.55 -21.86
C THR A 293 -0.77 5.53 -20.76
N VAL A 294 -0.50 5.20 -19.48
CA VAL A 294 -0.80 6.11 -18.35
C VAL A 294 -0.04 7.43 -18.49
N LYS A 295 1.23 7.39 -18.90
CA LYS A 295 2.03 8.61 -19.12
C LYS A 295 1.39 9.51 -20.17
N TYR A 296 1.06 8.98 -21.35
CA TYR A 296 0.49 9.76 -22.44
C TYR A 296 -0.87 10.34 -22.08
N ILE A 297 -1.71 9.60 -21.35
CA ILE A 297 -3.00 10.09 -20.88
C ILE A 297 -2.81 11.28 -19.92
N VAL A 298 -1.97 11.11 -18.89
CA VAL A 298 -1.77 12.17 -17.89
C VAL A 298 -1.09 13.38 -18.51
N TYR A 299 -0.03 13.20 -19.31
CA TYR A 299 0.65 14.30 -19.99
C TYR A 299 -0.24 14.99 -21.03
N GLY A 300 -1.01 14.23 -21.81
CA GLY A 300 -1.95 14.77 -22.79
C GLY A 300 -2.98 15.68 -22.11
N TRP A 301 -3.57 15.24 -21.00
CA TRP A 301 -4.51 16.08 -20.25
C TRP A 301 -3.86 17.28 -19.59
N MET A 302 -2.63 17.15 -19.07
CA MET A 302 -1.89 18.30 -18.59
C MET A 302 -1.65 19.31 -19.72
N LEU A 303 -1.27 18.86 -20.91
CA LEU A 303 -1.11 19.73 -22.08
C LEU A 303 -2.41 20.41 -22.48
N VAL A 304 -3.54 19.71 -22.45
CA VAL A 304 -4.86 20.29 -22.73
C VAL A 304 -5.19 21.38 -21.71
N ARG A 305 -5.04 21.11 -20.40
CA ARG A 305 -5.27 22.11 -19.34
C ARG A 305 -4.39 23.33 -19.52
N TRP A 306 -3.13 23.12 -19.88
CA TRP A 306 -2.17 24.18 -20.17
C TRP A 306 -2.57 25.01 -21.37
N THR A 307 -2.92 24.37 -22.49
CA THR A 307 -3.30 25.05 -23.73
C THR A 307 -4.55 25.90 -23.52
N VAL A 308 -5.56 25.34 -22.87
CA VAL A 308 -6.78 26.06 -22.51
C VAL A 308 -6.47 27.21 -21.55
N GLY A 309 -5.64 26.98 -20.54
CA GLY A 309 -5.27 28.01 -19.57
C GLY A 309 -4.51 29.18 -20.20
N LEU A 310 -3.52 28.91 -21.05
CA LEU A 310 -2.77 29.93 -21.77
C LEU A 310 -3.67 30.71 -22.73
N PHE A 311 -4.57 30.03 -23.46
CA PHE A 311 -5.54 30.69 -24.33
C PHE A 311 -6.41 31.66 -23.52
N LEU A 312 -6.94 31.24 -22.38
CA LEU A 312 -7.76 32.08 -21.51
C LEU A 312 -7.00 33.27 -20.92
N ILE A 313 -5.72 33.09 -20.57
CA ILE A 313 -4.86 34.17 -20.06
C ILE A 313 -4.54 35.19 -21.16
N PHE A 314 -4.16 34.73 -22.36
CA PHE A 314 -3.69 35.62 -23.44
C PHE A 314 -4.81 36.17 -24.32
N SER A 315 -6.02 35.60 -24.29
CA SER A 315 -7.17 36.11 -25.05
C SER A 315 -7.67 37.48 -24.58
N GLY A 316 -7.26 37.94 -23.39
CA GLY A 316 -7.75 39.18 -22.78
C GLY A 316 -9.21 39.09 -22.28
N ILE A 317 -9.85 37.92 -22.39
CA ILE A 317 -11.24 37.71 -21.97
C ILE A 317 -11.38 37.79 -20.45
N LEU A 318 -10.43 37.19 -19.71
CA LEU A 318 -10.52 37.08 -18.26
C LEU A 318 -9.78 38.18 -17.49
N TYR A 319 -8.79 38.81 -18.11
CA TYR A 319 -7.92 39.80 -17.47
C TYR A 319 -7.88 41.08 -18.30
N GLN A 320 -8.71 42.06 -17.93
CA GLN A 320 -8.78 43.37 -18.59
C GLN A 320 -8.16 44.47 -17.72
N SER A 321 -8.17 44.29 -16.41
CA SER A 321 -7.62 45.21 -15.42
C SER A 321 -6.98 44.47 -14.23
N PRO A 322 -6.13 45.14 -13.43
CA PRO A 322 -5.59 44.56 -12.19
C PRO A 322 -6.66 44.06 -11.19
N GLY A 323 -7.88 44.59 -11.25
CA GLY A 323 -9.01 44.14 -10.44
C GLY A 323 -9.53 42.75 -10.82
N ASP A 324 -9.22 42.27 -12.02
CA ASP A 324 -9.67 40.97 -12.53
C ASP A 324 -8.76 39.79 -12.11
N LEU A 325 -7.76 40.03 -11.25
CA LEU A 325 -6.81 38.98 -10.86
C LEU A 325 -7.49 37.69 -10.38
N TYR A 326 -8.56 37.82 -9.59
CA TYR A 326 -9.30 36.68 -9.05
C TYR A 326 -9.89 35.76 -10.15
N LYS A 327 -10.17 36.29 -11.35
CA LYS A 327 -10.66 35.51 -12.50
C LYS A 327 -9.55 34.63 -13.09
N VAL A 328 -8.31 35.11 -13.07
CA VAL A 328 -7.14 34.39 -13.60
C VAL A 328 -6.60 33.36 -12.61
N MET A 329 -6.79 33.58 -11.30
CA MET A 329 -6.30 32.67 -10.25
C MET A 329 -6.79 31.23 -10.46
N TRP A 330 -8.06 31.05 -10.78
CA TRP A 330 -8.65 29.73 -11.03
C TRP A 330 -8.14 29.07 -12.32
N VAL A 331 -7.76 29.86 -13.32
CA VAL A 331 -7.09 29.35 -14.53
C VAL A 331 -5.68 28.84 -14.19
N LEU A 332 -4.94 29.59 -13.39
CA LEU A 332 -3.62 29.15 -12.92
C LEU A 332 -3.72 27.91 -12.02
N PHE A 333 -4.83 27.74 -11.29
CA PHE A 333 -5.10 26.53 -10.51
C PHE A 333 -5.28 25.29 -11.39
N LEU A 334 -5.87 25.44 -12.58
CA LEU A 334 -5.99 24.34 -13.55
C LEU A 334 -4.62 23.93 -14.14
N MET A 335 -3.66 24.84 -14.14
CA MET A 335 -2.35 24.67 -14.77
C MET A 335 -1.27 24.13 -13.82
N VAL A 336 -1.46 24.18 -12.49
CA VAL A 336 -0.47 23.67 -11.54
C VAL A 336 -0.32 22.15 -11.61
N PRO A 337 0.88 21.61 -11.29
CA PRO A 337 1.10 20.17 -11.33
C PRO A 337 0.27 19.44 -10.26
N PRO A 338 0.16 18.11 -10.34
CA PRO A 338 -0.44 17.31 -9.28
C PRO A 338 0.28 17.50 -7.94
N ALA A 339 -0.44 17.39 -6.83
CA ALA A 339 0.13 17.52 -5.50
C ALA A 339 1.05 16.33 -5.15
N LEU A 340 1.94 16.56 -4.18
CA LEU A 340 2.78 15.51 -3.61
C LEU A 340 2.02 14.56 -2.68
N THR A 341 0.77 14.87 -2.37
CA THR A 341 -0.14 13.94 -1.68
C THR A 341 -0.71 12.88 -2.63
N SER A 342 -0.63 13.06 -3.95
CA SER A 342 -1.17 12.10 -4.93
C SER A 342 -0.62 10.67 -4.79
N PRO A 343 0.68 10.44 -4.54
CA PRO A 343 1.21 9.11 -4.19
C PRO A 343 0.56 8.49 -2.95
N VAL A 344 0.29 9.31 -1.92
CA VAL A 344 -0.38 8.85 -0.68
C VAL A 344 -1.83 8.48 -0.98
N LEU A 345 -2.56 9.32 -1.73
CA LEU A 345 -3.93 9.03 -2.16
C LEU A 345 -4.00 7.76 -3.01
N SER A 346 -3.04 7.57 -3.93
CA SER A 346 -2.95 6.35 -4.75
C SER A 346 -2.83 5.10 -3.90
N ILE A 347 -1.91 5.08 -2.92
CA ILE A 347 -1.77 3.96 -1.98
C ILE A 347 -3.05 3.72 -1.18
N LEU A 348 -3.72 4.79 -0.73
CA LEU A 348 -4.93 4.70 0.09
C LEU A 348 -6.14 4.22 -0.72
N TRP A 349 -6.23 4.58 -2.01
CA TRP A 349 -7.39 4.32 -2.85
C TRP A 349 -7.19 3.14 -3.82
N GLY A 350 -6.16 2.31 -3.58
CA GLY A 350 -5.93 1.10 -4.38
C GLY A 350 -5.31 1.33 -5.76
N GLY A 351 -4.69 2.50 -5.97
CA GLY A 351 -3.84 2.78 -7.12
C GLY A 351 -2.46 2.14 -7.02
N ASN A 352 -1.62 2.38 -8.02
CA ASN A 352 -0.21 2.02 -8.02
C ASN A 352 0.65 3.24 -7.68
N LEU A 353 1.40 3.11 -6.59
CA LEU A 353 2.27 4.16 -6.06
C LEU A 353 3.21 4.76 -7.12
N TYR A 354 3.78 3.95 -8.01
CA TYR A 354 4.84 4.41 -8.92
C TYR A 354 4.38 5.35 -10.03
N PRO A 355 3.31 5.07 -10.80
CA PRO A 355 2.75 6.05 -11.73
C PRO A 355 2.50 7.39 -11.06
N SER A 356 1.82 7.38 -9.92
CA SER A 356 1.50 8.59 -9.16
C SER A 356 2.74 9.36 -8.72
N ALA A 357 3.78 8.67 -8.25
CA ALA A 357 5.02 9.30 -7.80
C ALA A 357 5.89 9.85 -8.94
N ILE A 358 6.11 9.06 -10.00
CA ILE A 358 6.94 9.49 -11.14
C ILE A 358 6.31 10.65 -11.88
N LEU A 359 5.01 10.56 -12.15
CA LEU A 359 4.31 11.59 -12.91
C LEU A 359 4.18 12.88 -12.09
N SER A 360 3.82 12.78 -10.80
CA SER A 360 3.79 13.95 -9.90
C SER A 360 5.17 14.62 -9.82
N ARG A 361 6.26 13.84 -9.66
CA ARG A 361 7.63 14.37 -9.67
C ARG A 361 7.97 15.09 -10.97
N THR A 362 7.70 14.44 -12.10
CA THR A 362 8.06 14.98 -13.43
C THR A 362 7.30 16.27 -13.70
N LEU A 363 5.99 16.29 -13.44
CA LEU A 363 5.15 17.46 -13.60
C LEU A 363 5.52 18.56 -12.60
N SER A 364 5.91 18.22 -11.38
CA SER A 364 6.42 19.19 -10.38
C SER A 364 7.74 19.84 -10.78
N ILE A 365 8.42 19.38 -11.83
CA ILE A 365 9.61 20.03 -12.40
C ILE A 365 9.23 20.82 -13.66
N ILE A 366 8.51 20.20 -14.60
CA ILE A 366 8.21 20.81 -15.90
C ILE A 366 7.21 21.96 -15.76
N THR A 367 6.10 21.71 -15.06
CA THR A 367 4.98 22.64 -14.96
C THR A 367 5.37 23.97 -14.30
N PRO A 368 6.16 24.00 -13.22
CA PRO A 368 6.56 25.27 -12.61
C PRO A 368 7.52 26.09 -13.47
N VAL A 369 8.43 25.44 -14.20
CA VAL A 369 9.31 26.12 -15.16
C VAL A 369 8.48 26.76 -16.27
N ALA A 370 7.49 26.04 -16.81
CA ALA A 370 6.56 26.58 -17.79
C ALA A 370 5.74 27.77 -17.22
N LEU A 371 5.35 27.73 -15.93
CA LEU A 371 4.64 28.85 -15.29
C LEU A 371 5.51 30.08 -15.17
N ILE A 372 6.78 29.93 -14.79
CA ILE A 372 7.74 31.04 -14.71
C ILE A 372 7.91 31.69 -16.09
N VAL A 373 8.05 30.89 -17.15
CA VAL A 373 8.11 31.40 -18.54
C VAL A 373 6.82 32.14 -18.89
N THR A 374 5.66 31.58 -18.53
CA THR A 374 4.35 32.20 -18.76
C THR A 374 4.27 33.57 -18.07
N PHE A 375 4.72 33.70 -16.83
CA PHE A 375 4.74 34.98 -16.11
C PHE A 375 5.73 35.98 -16.71
N GLY A 376 6.86 35.51 -17.24
CA GLY A 376 7.81 36.36 -17.97
C GLY A 376 7.22 36.95 -19.26
N LEU A 377 6.39 36.17 -19.96
CA LEU A 377 5.69 36.61 -21.18
C LEU A 377 4.45 37.46 -20.87
N ALA A 378 3.68 37.08 -19.86
CA ALA A 378 2.49 37.77 -19.40
C ALA A 378 2.83 38.90 -18.42
N LYS A 379 3.62 39.89 -18.87
CA LYS A 379 4.06 41.05 -18.06
C LYS A 379 2.92 41.86 -17.43
N GLN A 380 1.68 41.64 -17.88
CA GLN A 380 0.48 42.29 -17.38
C GLN A 380 -0.07 41.64 -16.10
N LEU A 381 0.33 40.41 -15.75
CA LEU A 381 -0.15 39.75 -14.53
C LEU A 381 0.47 40.39 -13.27
N PRO A 382 -0.32 40.75 -12.25
CA PRO A 382 0.12 41.46 -11.05
C PRO A 382 0.75 40.50 -10.02
N ILE A 383 1.69 39.66 -10.43
CA ILE A 383 2.43 38.75 -9.54
C ILE A 383 3.74 39.42 -9.12
N ASN A 384 3.91 39.66 -7.82
CA ASN A 384 5.10 40.35 -7.32
C ASN A 384 6.33 39.42 -7.18
N SER A 385 7.52 40.03 -7.16
CA SER A 385 8.79 39.29 -7.05
C SER A 385 8.88 38.45 -5.77
N SER A 386 8.31 38.92 -4.65
CA SER A 386 8.31 38.20 -3.38
C SER A 386 7.49 36.90 -3.40
N SER A 387 6.41 36.85 -4.19
CA SER A 387 5.61 35.65 -4.44
C SER A 387 6.36 34.67 -5.34
N LEU A 388 7.01 35.16 -6.41
CA LEU A 388 7.85 34.32 -7.27
C LEU A 388 9.04 33.72 -6.51
N ILE A 389 9.69 34.50 -5.65
CA ILE A 389 10.77 34.00 -4.78
C ILE A 389 10.23 32.89 -3.86
N PHE A 390 9.08 33.12 -3.21
CA PHE A 390 8.49 32.12 -2.33
C PHE A 390 8.10 30.83 -3.07
N PHE A 391 7.53 30.97 -4.27
CA PHE A 391 7.24 29.85 -5.18
C PHE A 391 8.51 29.03 -5.48
N VAL A 392 9.63 29.68 -5.83
CA VAL A 392 10.91 29.01 -6.08
C VAL A 392 11.47 28.35 -4.82
N ILE A 393 11.32 28.98 -3.65
CA ILE A 393 11.73 28.39 -2.37
C ILE A 393 10.97 27.09 -2.10
N ILE A 394 9.66 27.04 -2.34
CA ILE A 394 8.88 25.81 -2.20
C ILE A 394 9.45 24.72 -3.12
N LEU A 395 9.69 25.03 -4.39
CA LEU A 395 10.21 24.05 -5.36
C LEU A 395 11.55 23.47 -4.93
N ILE A 396 12.47 24.32 -4.48
CA ILE A 396 13.84 23.90 -4.17
C ILE A 396 13.93 23.30 -2.76
N VAL A 397 13.53 24.06 -1.75
CA VAL A 397 13.71 23.71 -0.34
C VAL A 397 12.61 22.78 0.16
N GLY A 398 11.37 23.00 -0.30
CA GLY A 398 10.23 22.17 0.09
C GLY A 398 10.16 20.83 -0.65
N LEU A 399 10.60 20.78 -1.92
CA LEU A 399 10.43 19.59 -2.78
C LEU A 399 11.74 18.97 -3.26
N ALA A 400 12.57 19.71 -4.00
CA ALA A 400 13.71 19.14 -4.72
C ALA A 400 14.82 18.61 -3.79
N ILE A 401 15.28 19.43 -2.82
CA ILE A 401 16.37 19.05 -1.89
C ILE A 401 15.96 17.86 -1.01
N PRO A 402 14.81 17.88 -0.30
CA PRO A 402 14.42 16.77 0.56
C PRO A 402 14.20 15.48 -0.22
N GLY A 403 13.61 15.58 -1.43
CA GLY A 403 13.46 14.44 -2.33
C GLY A 403 14.80 13.86 -2.78
N ALA A 404 15.78 14.70 -3.12
CA ALA A 404 17.12 14.26 -3.49
C ALA A 404 17.87 13.59 -2.33
N ILE A 405 17.79 14.14 -1.11
CA ILE A 405 18.40 13.54 0.09
C ILE A 405 17.78 12.17 0.38
N ALA A 406 16.45 12.07 0.32
CA ALA A 406 15.76 10.80 0.53
C ALA A 406 16.19 9.73 -0.50
N GLN A 407 16.29 10.10 -1.77
CA GLN A 407 16.72 9.18 -2.83
C GLN A 407 18.20 8.80 -2.71
N PHE A 408 19.08 9.74 -2.35
CA PHE A 408 20.48 9.44 -2.09
C PHE A 408 20.65 8.39 -0.98
N TRP A 409 19.88 8.52 0.11
CA TRP A 409 19.90 7.50 1.17
C TRP A 409 19.29 6.17 0.68
N ARG A 410 18.21 6.22 -0.10
CA ARG A 410 17.58 5.03 -0.68
C ARG A 410 18.54 4.25 -1.57
N ASP A 411 19.33 4.93 -2.39
CA ASP A 411 20.31 4.32 -3.29
C ASP A 411 21.52 3.75 -2.52
N LYS A 412 22.00 4.47 -1.50
CA LYS A 412 23.18 4.07 -0.72
C LYS A 412 22.91 2.88 0.22
N SER A 413 21.77 2.89 0.90
CA SER A 413 21.39 1.86 1.87
C SER A 413 19.92 1.45 1.67
N PRO A 414 19.57 0.69 0.61
CA PRO A 414 18.18 0.39 0.26
C PRO A 414 17.40 -0.32 1.37
N VAL A 415 18.01 -1.29 2.05
CA VAL A 415 17.35 -2.09 3.09
C VAL A 415 17.09 -1.26 4.36
N GLU A 416 18.10 -0.51 4.80
CA GLU A 416 18.03 0.31 6.01
C GLU A 416 17.05 1.48 5.85
N SER A 417 17.14 2.22 4.74
CA SER A 417 16.25 3.33 4.44
C SER A 417 14.79 2.87 4.31
N ASN A 418 14.54 1.69 3.72
CA ASN A 418 13.21 1.09 3.68
C ASN A 418 12.66 0.81 5.08
N HIS A 419 13.49 0.18 5.93
CA HIS A 419 13.12 -0.11 7.31
C HIS A 419 12.84 1.17 8.10
N HIS A 420 13.62 2.24 7.90
CA HIS A 420 13.37 3.54 8.50
C HIS A 420 12.03 4.12 8.02
N SER A 421 11.80 4.16 6.71
CA SER A 421 10.57 4.69 6.13
C SER A 421 9.31 3.99 6.69
N LYS A 422 9.27 2.65 6.73
CA LYS A 422 8.11 1.88 7.25
C LYS A 422 7.81 2.11 8.74
N ASN A 423 8.74 2.65 9.51
CA ASN A 423 8.58 2.92 10.94
C ASN A 423 8.24 4.39 11.26
N TRP A 424 8.58 5.30 10.35
CA TRP A 424 8.51 6.75 10.59
C TRP A 424 7.66 7.50 9.56
N LYS A 425 6.98 6.78 8.67
CA LYS A 425 6.10 7.35 7.63
C LYS A 425 5.03 8.31 8.20
N PHE A 426 4.57 8.09 9.42
CA PHE A 426 3.62 8.98 10.10
C PHE A 426 4.11 10.42 10.25
N ILE A 427 5.43 10.67 10.29
CA ILE A 427 5.96 12.04 10.36
C ILE A 427 5.54 12.85 9.14
N GLY A 428 5.60 12.25 7.94
CA GLY A 428 5.16 12.91 6.72
C GLY A 428 3.67 13.24 6.72
N VAL A 429 2.84 12.38 7.32
CA VAL A 429 1.40 12.61 7.50
C VAL A 429 1.15 13.75 8.49
N LEU A 430 1.76 13.70 9.67
CA LEU A 430 1.61 14.74 10.69
C LEU A 430 2.12 16.10 10.21
N ALA A 431 3.17 16.14 9.40
CA ALA A 431 3.65 17.37 8.78
C ALA A 431 2.57 17.99 7.87
N VAL A 432 1.87 17.19 7.06
CA VAL A 432 0.76 17.68 6.22
C VAL A 432 -0.44 18.11 7.07
N ALA A 433 -0.75 17.38 8.14
CA ALA A 433 -1.82 17.77 9.07
C ALA A 433 -1.52 19.11 9.76
N PHE A 434 -0.29 19.31 10.24
CA PHE A 434 0.13 20.59 10.83
C PHE A 434 0.11 21.73 9.82
N MET A 435 0.53 21.45 8.58
CA MET A 435 0.44 22.40 7.48
C MET A 435 -1.01 22.76 7.13
N ALA A 436 -1.92 21.79 7.14
CA ALA A 436 -3.36 21.99 6.95
C ALA A 436 -3.95 22.86 8.06
N PHE A 437 -3.61 22.57 9.32
CA PHE A 437 -3.97 23.37 10.48
C PHE A 437 -3.49 24.82 10.36
N ALA A 438 -2.20 25.03 10.08
CA ALA A 438 -1.64 26.36 9.91
C ALA A 438 -2.32 27.13 8.78
N THR A 439 -2.67 26.43 7.68
CA THR A 439 -3.40 27.02 6.55
C THR A 439 -4.82 27.42 6.96
N GLY A 440 -5.55 26.55 7.67
CA GLY A 440 -6.88 26.86 8.19
C GLY A 440 -6.85 28.03 9.17
N PHE A 441 -5.83 28.10 10.04
CA PHE A 441 -5.66 29.17 11.01
C PHE A 441 -5.41 30.55 10.38
N GLN A 442 -5.07 30.63 9.09
CA GLN A 442 -5.01 31.91 8.39
C GLN A 442 -6.39 32.50 8.08
N PHE A 443 -7.47 31.72 8.16
CA PHE A 443 -8.82 32.12 7.79
C PHE A 443 -9.75 32.22 8.99
N THR A 444 -10.42 33.36 9.12
CA THR A 444 -11.48 33.57 10.11
C THR A 444 -12.82 33.10 9.54
N VAL A 445 -13.40 32.03 10.12
CA VAL A 445 -14.77 31.57 9.79
C VAL A 445 -15.81 32.68 10.00
N PRO A 446 -15.79 33.49 11.08
CA PRO A 446 -16.86 34.44 11.35
C PRO A 446 -16.98 35.52 10.28
N THR A 447 -15.85 36.06 9.80
CA THR A 447 -15.86 37.04 8.69
C THR A 447 -16.34 36.40 7.40
N PHE A 448 -15.96 35.15 7.14
CA PHE A 448 -16.43 34.47 5.93
C PHE A 448 -17.93 34.18 5.97
N THR A 449 -18.45 33.70 7.10
CA THR A 449 -19.88 33.45 7.28
C THR A 449 -20.67 34.75 7.37
N SER A 450 -20.13 35.78 8.00
CA SER A 450 -20.76 37.10 8.05
C SER A 450 -20.80 37.72 6.66
N ASP A 451 -19.74 37.59 5.87
CA ASP A 451 -19.68 38.13 4.52
C ASP A 451 -20.54 37.29 3.57
N LEU A 452 -20.60 35.96 3.72
CA LEU A 452 -21.46 35.09 2.89
C LEU A 452 -22.95 35.31 3.12
N PHE A 453 -23.35 35.55 4.38
CA PHE A 453 -24.74 35.75 4.78
C PHE A 453 -25.02 37.20 5.22
N SER A 454 -24.22 38.16 4.74
CA SER A 454 -24.37 39.56 5.15
C SER A 454 -25.68 40.12 4.60
N ALA A 455 -26.57 40.52 5.49
CA ALA A 455 -27.79 41.25 5.14
C ALA A 455 -27.52 42.73 4.84
N THR A 456 -26.36 43.26 5.26
CA THR A 456 -26.02 44.70 5.18
C THR A 456 -24.98 45.03 4.13
N ASP A 457 -24.12 44.07 3.74
CA ASP A 457 -23.11 44.22 2.68
C ASP A 457 -23.30 43.17 1.57
N VAL A 458 -24.28 43.45 0.70
CA VAL A 458 -24.65 42.59 -0.42
C VAL A 458 -23.50 42.37 -1.40
N ASN A 459 -22.57 43.33 -1.53
CA ASN A 459 -21.44 43.23 -2.46
C ASN A 459 -20.41 42.18 -1.99
N SER A 460 -20.13 42.14 -0.69
CA SER A 460 -19.25 41.12 -0.10
C SER A 460 -19.87 39.72 -0.19
N SER A 461 -21.17 39.59 0.08
CA SER A 461 -21.93 38.34 -0.13
C SER A 461 -21.85 37.86 -1.57
N LEU A 462 -22.08 38.76 -2.53
CA LEU A 462 -22.02 38.43 -3.95
C LEU A 462 -20.61 38.01 -4.40
N ALA A 463 -19.57 38.72 -3.98
CA ALA A 463 -18.19 38.37 -4.30
C ALA A 463 -17.78 36.99 -3.75
N CYS A 464 -18.21 36.67 -2.53
CA CYS A 464 -17.99 35.38 -1.90
C CYS A 464 -18.69 34.24 -2.66
N LEU A 465 -19.98 34.42 -2.98
CA LEU A 465 -20.77 33.45 -3.76
C LEU A 465 -20.24 33.25 -5.17
N GLN A 466 -19.76 34.31 -5.82
CA GLN A 466 -19.11 34.22 -7.13
C GLN A 466 -17.86 33.34 -7.06
N GLN A 467 -17.01 33.50 -6.06
CA GLN A 467 -15.83 32.63 -5.90
C GLN A 467 -16.20 31.18 -5.61
N LEU A 468 -17.24 30.94 -4.82
CA LEU A 468 -17.76 29.59 -4.59
C LEU A 468 -18.23 28.96 -5.90
N ALA A 469 -19.04 29.66 -6.70
CA ALA A 469 -19.56 29.15 -7.96
C ALA A 469 -18.43 28.81 -8.95
N VAL A 470 -17.42 29.68 -9.06
CA VAL A 470 -16.24 29.41 -9.91
C VAL A 470 -15.43 28.24 -9.37
N ALA A 471 -15.21 28.14 -8.06
CA ALA A 471 -14.52 27.02 -7.43
C ALA A 471 -15.23 25.70 -7.76
N THR A 472 -16.55 25.64 -7.55
CA THR A 472 -17.37 24.46 -7.86
C THR A 472 -17.24 24.08 -9.32
N LEU A 473 -17.35 25.04 -10.25
CA LEU A 473 -17.20 24.79 -11.68
C LEU A 473 -15.81 24.21 -12.01
N VAL A 474 -14.73 24.80 -11.49
CA VAL A 474 -13.35 24.35 -11.74
C VAL A 474 -13.13 22.94 -11.21
N PHE A 475 -13.51 22.68 -9.97
CA PHE A 475 -13.38 21.34 -9.38
C PHE A 475 -14.21 20.31 -10.15
N LEU A 476 -15.45 20.65 -10.53
CA LEU A 476 -16.33 19.77 -11.30
C LEU A 476 -15.78 19.49 -12.71
N LEU A 477 -15.25 20.50 -13.42
CA LEU A 477 -14.61 20.33 -14.73
C LEU A 477 -13.40 19.39 -14.64
N ILE A 478 -12.52 19.59 -13.65
CA ILE A 478 -11.37 18.72 -13.39
C ILE A 478 -11.81 17.25 -13.25
N ARG A 479 -12.92 17.02 -12.54
CA ARG A 479 -13.47 15.68 -12.25
C ARG A 479 -14.18 15.07 -13.44
N ILE A 480 -14.98 15.85 -14.18
CA ILE A 480 -15.58 15.41 -15.44
C ILE A 480 -14.48 14.94 -16.41
N PHE A 481 -13.40 15.71 -16.56
CA PHE A 481 -12.29 15.29 -17.42
C PHE A 481 -11.62 14.01 -16.92
N ALA A 482 -11.43 13.85 -15.62
CA ALA A 482 -10.87 12.62 -15.07
C ALA A 482 -11.81 11.39 -15.26
N VAL A 483 -13.12 11.56 -15.11
CA VAL A 483 -14.12 10.51 -15.35
C VAL A 483 -14.19 10.16 -16.83
N LEU A 484 -14.26 11.16 -17.71
CA LEU A 484 -14.22 10.96 -19.16
C LEU A 484 -12.96 10.21 -19.58
N THR A 485 -11.82 10.52 -18.95
CA THR A 485 -10.57 9.78 -19.16
C THR A 485 -10.77 8.30 -18.84
N SER A 486 -11.27 7.97 -17.65
CA SER A 486 -11.53 6.58 -17.24
C SER A 486 -12.44 5.83 -18.23
N VAL A 487 -13.48 6.50 -18.73
CA VAL A 487 -14.39 5.93 -19.74
C VAL A 487 -13.68 5.70 -21.09
N LEU A 488 -12.95 6.70 -21.59
CA LEU A 488 -12.23 6.63 -22.88
C LEU A 488 -11.06 5.64 -22.86
N THR A 489 -10.56 5.31 -21.68
CA THR A 489 -9.43 4.40 -21.48
C THR A 489 -9.86 3.03 -20.98
N LYS A 490 -11.18 2.75 -20.99
CA LYS A 490 -11.73 1.44 -20.62
C LYS A 490 -11.11 0.35 -21.49
N GLY A 491 -10.58 -0.69 -20.85
CA GLY A 491 -9.87 -1.79 -21.52
C GLY A 491 -8.42 -1.48 -21.91
N LYS A 492 -7.97 -0.22 -21.83
CA LYS A 492 -6.56 0.17 -22.08
C LYS A 492 -5.74 0.28 -20.80
N LEU A 493 -6.38 0.58 -19.68
CA LEU A 493 -5.78 0.68 -18.35
C LEU A 493 -6.43 -0.33 -17.42
N ASN A 494 -5.63 -0.91 -16.52
CA ASN A 494 -6.20 -1.70 -15.42
C ASN A 494 -6.84 -0.80 -14.34
N LYS A 495 -7.53 -1.40 -13.35
CA LYS A 495 -8.24 -0.67 -12.28
C LYS A 495 -7.32 0.27 -11.50
N ALA A 496 -6.11 -0.19 -11.14
CA ALA A 496 -5.14 0.59 -10.38
C ALA A 496 -4.55 1.76 -11.21
N GLU A 497 -4.23 1.52 -12.48
CA GLU A 497 -3.73 2.56 -13.39
C GLU A 497 -4.78 3.63 -13.68
N SER A 498 -6.04 3.23 -13.85
CA SER A 498 -7.16 4.17 -14.00
C SER A 498 -7.32 5.03 -12.77
N GLN A 499 -7.16 4.43 -11.58
CA GLN A 499 -7.20 5.15 -10.30
C GLN A 499 -6.05 6.16 -10.17
N ASP A 500 -4.83 5.79 -10.56
CA ASP A 500 -3.68 6.71 -10.55
C ASP A 500 -3.87 7.88 -11.50
N ALA A 501 -4.32 7.60 -12.73
CA ALA A 501 -4.61 8.64 -13.71
C ALA A 501 -5.67 9.60 -13.17
N TYR A 502 -6.75 9.08 -12.58
CA TYR A 502 -7.78 9.90 -11.93
C TYR A 502 -7.17 10.79 -10.85
N ILE A 503 -6.45 10.23 -9.87
CA ILE A 503 -5.87 10.96 -8.73
C ILE A 503 -4.91 12.07 -9.21
N LEU A 504 -4.04 11.76 -10.16
CA LEU A 504 -3.12 12.74 -10.74
C LEU A 504 -3.85 13.89 -11.42
N LEU A 505 -4.98 13.62 -12.07
CA LEU A 505 -5.77 14.65 -12.73
C LEU A 505 -6.62 15.46 -11.75
N VAL A 506 -7.12 14.89 -10.65
CA VAL A 506 -8.06 15.61 -9.76
C VAL A 506 -7.44 16.36 -8.58
N ASN A 507 -6.15 16.14 -8.31
CA ASN A 507 -5.47 16.65 -7.11
C ASN A 507 -4.34 17.64 -7.46
N PRO A 508 -4.66 18.90 -7.82
CA PRO A 508 -3.65 19.93 -8.12
C PRO A 508 -2.87 20.38 -6.87
N ASN A 509 -1.64 20.86 -7.06
CA ASN A 509 -0.76 21.31 -5.99
C ASN A 509 -1.19 22.69 -5.47
N PHE A 510 -2.07 22.68 -4.46
CA PHE A 510 -2.58 23.88 -3.80
C PHE A 510 -1.47 24.79 -3.26
N PHE A 511 -0.41 24.25 -2.63
CA PHE A 511 0.62 25.10 -2.00
C PHE A 511 1.46 25.85 -3.02
N LEU A 512 1.79 25.19 -4.13
CA LEU A 512 2.51 25.84 -5.21
C LEU A 512 1.64 26.93 -5.88
N TRP A 513 0.35 26.65 -6.06
CA TRP A 513 -0.61 27.65 -6.53
C TRP A 513 -0.75 28.83 -5.57
N ALA A 514 -0.96 28.56 -4.28
CA ALA A 514 -1.17 29.56 -3.26
C ALA A 514 0.07 30.44 -3.07
N ALA A 515 1.29 29.90 -3.25
CA ALA A 515 2.53 30.67 -3.14
C ALA A 515 2.63 31.85 -4.14
N LEU A 516 1.92 31.78 -5.26
CA LEU A 516 1.84 32.88 -6.22
C LEU A 516 1.03 34.08 -5.70
N PHE A 517 0.13 33.85 -4.73
CA PHE A 517 -0.86 34.83 -4.28
C PHE A 517 -0.77 35.17 -2.77
N ILE A 518 -0.15 34.31 -1.96
CA ILE A 518 0.06 34.57 -0.52
C ILE A 518 0.97 35.78 -0.35
N GLY A 519 0.38 36.92 0.06
CA GLY A 519 1.08 38.20 0.21
C GLY A 519 0.89 39.20 -0.92
N VAL A 520 -0.03 38.95 -1.86
CA VAL A 520 -0.47 39.97 -2.83
C VAL A 520 -1.42 40.94 -2.10
N SER A 521 -0.86 42.01 -1.54
CA SER A 521 -1.59 43.07 -0.81
C SER A 521 -2.04 44.23 -1.71
N THR A 522 -1.88 44.13 -3.03
CA THR A 522 -1.98 45.26 -3.97
C THR A 522 -3.03 45.08 -5.06
N THR A 523 -4.00 44.19 -4.89
CA THR A 523 -5.12 44.06 -5.84
C THR A 523 -6.22 45.04 -5.50
N ALA A 524 -6.94 45.52 -6.51
CA ALA A 524 -8.13 46.36 -6.32
C ALA A 524 -9.29 45.61 -5.63
N ASN A 525 -9.22 44.28 -5.50
CA ASN A 525 -10.20 43.46 -4.80
C ASN A 525 -9.53 42.36 -3.93
N PRO A 526 -9.01 42.73 -2.74
CA PRO A 526 -8.31 41.80 -1.87
C PRO A 526 -9.22 40.76 -1.21
N ALA A 527 -10.52 41.08 -1.04
CA ALA A 527 -11.50 40.15 -0.48
C ALA A 527 -11.76 38.95 -1.40
N ALA A 528 -11.96 39.19 -2.71
CA ALA A 528 -12.16 38.11 -3.68
C ALA A 528 -10.97 37.15 -3.76
N VAL A 529 -9.74 37.66 -3.66
CA VAL A 529 -8.52 36.84 -3.61
C VAL A 529 -8.51 35.96 -2.36
N LYS A 530 -8.84 36.51 -1.18
CA LYS A 530 -8.92 35.74 0.06
C LYS A 530 -9.96 34.63 -0.02
N TYR A 531 -11.15 34.91 -0.57
CA TYR A 531 -12.20 33.90 -0.77
C TYR A 531 -11.77 32.80 -1.74
N ALA A 532 -11.09 33.14 -2.83
CA ALA A 532 -10.56 32.14 -3.77
C ALA A 532 -9.56 31.20 -3.11
N ILE A 533 -8.61 31.73 -2.32
CA ILE A 533 -7.62 30.91 -1.60
C ILE A 533 -8.32 30.03 -0.56
N PHE A 534 -9.30 30.56 0.17
CA PHE A 534 -10.08 29.79 1.14
C PHE A 534 -10.83 28.62 0.48
N TRP A 535 -11.60 28.87 -0.58
CA TRP A 535 -12.35 27.82 -1.27
C TRP A 535 -11.44 26.78 -1.92
N ALA A 536 -10.29 27.20 -2.47
CA ALA A 536 -9.29 26.27 -2.98
C ALA A 536 -8.68 25.41 -1.87
N ALA A 537 -8.40 25.97 -0.69
CA ALA A 537 -7.89 25.23 0.47
C ALA A 537 -8.92 24.24 1.01
N LEU A 538 -10.17 24.68 1.19
CA LEU A 538 -11.27 23.82 1.62
C LEU A 538 -11.48 22.68 0.63
N GLY A 539 -11.49 22.97 -0.67
CA GLY A 539 -11.60 21.97 -1.72
C GLY A 539 -10.44 20.95 -1.68
N PHE A 540 -9.20 21.43 -1.54
CA PHE A 540 -8.01 20.59 -1.48
C PHE A 540 -8.01 19.62 -0.29
N PHE A 541 -8.43 20.06 0.90
CA PHE A 541 -8.42 19.20 2.10
C PHE A 541 -9.69 18.37 2.28
N CYS A 542 -10.87 18.89 1.90
CA CYS A 542 -12.15 18.25 2.20
C CYS A 542 -12.73 17.42 1.05
N ILE A 543 -12.51 17.79 -0.22
CA ILE A 543 -13.07 17.00 -1.34
C ILE A 543 -12.50 15.57 -1.38
N PRO A 544 -11.19 15.33 -1.16
CA PRO A 544 -10.68 13.97 -1.10
C PRO A 544 -11.36 13.12 -0.02
N LEU A 545 -11.77 13.70 1.11
CA LEU A 545 -12.51 12.97 2.15
C LEU A 545 -13.88 12.52 1.65
N ILE A 546 -14.61 13.42 0.97
CA ILE A 546 -15.93 13.10 0.39
C ILE A 546 -15.78 11.99 -0.66
N GLU A 547 -14.79 12.12 -1.54
CA GLU A 547 -14.50 11.11 -2.58
C GLU A 547 -14.12 9.76 -1.96
N GLN A 548 -13.31 9.75 -0.89
CA GLN A 548 -12.99 8.54 -0.16
C GLN A 548 -14.24 7.88 0.43
N ILE A 549 -15.14 8.64 1.05
CA ILE A 549 -16.40 8.10 1.61
C ILE A 549 -17.25 7.45 0.53
N LEU A 550 -17.45 8.14 -0.60
CA LEU A 550 -18.22 7.61 -1.73
C LEU A 550 -17.59 6.35 -2.32
N PHE A 551 -16.27 6.36 -2.50
CA PHE A 551 -15.50 5.21 -2.99
C PHE A 551 -15.56 4.03 -2.01
N MET A 552 -15.45 4.28 -0.70
CA MET A 552 -15.52 3.26 0.34
C MET A 552 -16.90 2.63 0.45
N ASN A 553 -17.98 3.37 0.24
CA ASN A 553 -19.32 2.79 0.15
C ASN A 553 -19.42 1.79 -1.01
N SER A 554 -18.87 2.13 -2.18
CA SER A 554 -18.85 1.21 -3.32
C SER A 554 -17.99 -0.03 -3.05
N PHE A 555 -16.80 0.15 -2.49
CA PHE A 555 -15.87 -0.94 -2.18
C PHE A 555 -16.45 -1.87 -1.09
N GLY A 556 -17.04 -1.31 -0.03
CA GLY A 556 -17.71 -2.06 1.03
C GLY A 556 -18.87 -2.90 0.51
N ASN A 557 -19.67 -2.37 -0.42
CA ASN A 557 -20.73 -3.14 -1.08
C ASN A 557 -20.21 -4.23 -2.03
N GLU A 558 -19.05 -4.05 -2.67
CA GLU A 558 -18.35 -5.09 -3.43
C GLU A 558 -17.89 -6.21 -2.50
N LEU A 559 -17.20 -5.84 -1.40
CA LEU A 559 -16.71 -6.77 -0.40
C LEU A 559 -17.85 -7.54 0.27
N LEU A 560 -18.94 -6.89 0.67
CA LEU A 560 -20.10 -7.54 1.27
C LEU A 560 -20.74 -8.55 0.29
N ARG A 561 -20.89 -8.18 -0.99
CA ARG A 561 -21.41 -9.10 -2.01
C ARG A 561 -20.49 -10.29 -2.21
N GLU A 562 -19.18 -10.09 -2.20
CA GLU A 562 -18.20 -11.17 -2.30
C GLU A 562 -18.17 -12.04 -1.05
N THR A 563 -18.28 -11.48 0.14
CA THR A 563 -18.46 -12.22 1.39
C THR A 563 -19.72 -13.07 1.31
N LEU A 564 -20.87 -12.48 0.95
CA LEU A 564 -22.13 -13.19 0.80
C LEU A 564 -22.08 -14.26 -0.31
N ARG A 565 -21.32 -14.02 -1.39
CA ARG A 565 -21.06 -15.01 -2.43
C ARG A 565 -20.15 -16.12 -1.93
N SER A 566 -19.07 -15.83 -1.23
CA SER A 566 -18.17 -16.84 -0.67
C SER A 566 -18.87 -17.67 0.42
N SER A 567 -19.81 -17.07 1.15
CA SER A 567 -20.68 -17.75 2.09
C SER A 567 -21.90 -18.42 1.43
N ARG A 568 -22.11 -18.27 0.11
CA ARG A 568 -23.21 -18.90 -0.67
C ARG A 568 -22.73 -19.90 -1.74
N LEU A 569 -21.51 -19.74 -2.26
CA LEU A 569 -20.64 -20.78 -2.82
C LEU A 569 -20.17 -21.74 -1.71
N ALA A 570 -20.61 -21.50 -0.46
CA ALA A 570 -20.46 -22.39 0.67
C ALA A 570 -21.30 -23.65 0.47
N THR A 571 -20.60 -24.77 0.32
CA THR A 571 -21.07 -26.15 0.44
C THR A 571 -22.12 -26.60 -0.57
N ALA A 572 -23.24 -25.90 -0.79
CA ALA A 572 -24.35 -26.37 -1.62
C ALA A 572 -24.03 -26.46 -3.13
N GLU A 573 -23.33 -25.49 -3.70
CA GLU A 573 -22.92 -25.55 -5.12
C GLU A 573 -21.80 -26.57 -5.34
N ILE A 574 -20.89 -26.71 -4.38
CA ILE A 574 -19.80 -27.71 -4.43
C ILE A 574 -20.35 -29.11 -4.19
N GLN A 575 -21.32 -29.28 -3.29
CA GLN A 575 -22.11 -30.51 -3.12
C GLN A 575 -22.82 -30.88 -4.42
N LYS A 576 -23.43 -29.88 -5.09
CA LYS A 576 -24.07 -30.12 -6.38
C LYS A 576 -23.08 -30.57 -7.44
N LEU A 577 -21.93 -29.92 -7.55
CA LEU A 577 -20.86 -30.34 -8.46
C LEU A 577 -20.31 -31.72 -8.10
N PHE A 578 -20.15 -32.01 -6.81
CA PHE A 578 -19.73 -33.32 -6.32
C PHE A 578 -20.71 -34.40 -6.77
N LEU A 579 -22.00 -34.19 -6.53
CA LEU A 579 -23.06 -35.11 -6.96
C LEU A 579 -23.19 -35.21 -8.49
N GLU A 580 -22.85 -34.15 -9.24
CA GLU A 580 -22.80 -34.18 -10.71
C GLU A 580 -21.59 -34.95 -11.26
N LEU A 581 -20.51 -35.03 -10.49
CA LEU A 581 -19.27 -35.71 -10.87
C LEU A 581 -19.20 -37.16 -10.36
N ASP A 582 -19.94 -37.50 -9.31
CA ASP A 582 -20.21 -38.87 -8.87
C ASP A 582 -21.15 -39.57 -9.86
N THR A 583 -20.59 -39.97 -11.00
CA THR A 583 -21.36 -40.59 -12.09
C THR A 583 -21.64 -42.07 -11.88
N ASP A 584 -20.89 -42.72 -10.98
CA ASP A 584 -21.02 -44.14 -10.66
C ASP A 584 -21.89 -44.41 -9.42
N GLY A 585 -22.29 -43.37 -8.69
CA GLY A 585 -23.17 -43.44 -7.52
C GLY A 585 -22.45 -43.99 -6.29
N SER A 586 -21.12 -43.97 -6.28
CA SER A 586 -20.29 -44.44 -5.17
C SER A 586 -20.36 -43.52 -3.94
N LYS A 587 -20.90 -42.30 -4.09
CA LYS A 587 -20.89 -41.24 -3.08
C LYS A 587 -19.49 -40.76 -2.69
N ALA A 588 -18.49 -41.06 -3.52
CA ALA A 588 -17.12 -40.64 -3.36
C ALA A 588 -16.57 -40.24 -4.73
N LEU A 589 -15.60 -39.32 -4.76
CA LEU A 589 -14.91 -38.94 -5.99
C LEU A 589 -13.54 -39.59 -6.05
N ASN A 590 -13.22 -40.15 -7.20
CA ASN A 590 -11.87 -40.59 -7.51
C ASN A 590 -10.97 -39.40 -7.91
N ARG A 591 -9.69 -39.68 -8.12
CA ARG A 591 -8.69 -38.64 -8.39
C ARG A 591 -8.99 -37.82 -9.64
N ASP A 592 -9.47 -38.46 -10.70
CA ASP A 592 -9.77 -37.77 -11.96
C ASP A 592 -11.02 -36.88 -11.83
N GLU A 593 -12.01 -37.33 -11.05
CA GLU A 593 -13.21 -36.55 -10.75
C GLU A 593 -12.91 -35.34 -9.85
N ILE A 594 -12.01 -35.48 -8.87
CA ILE A 594 -11.51 -34.33 -8.09
C ILE A 594 -10.78 -33.34 -8.99
N MET A 595 -10.00 -33.81 -9.98
CA MET A 595 -9.33 -32.95 -10.96
C MET A 595 -10.33 -32.15 -11.81
N GLU A 596 -11.45 -32.77 -12.21
CA GLU A 596 -12.52 -32.09 -12.94
C GLU A 596 -13.35 -31.16 -12.05
N LEU A 597 -13.61 -31.55 -10.79
CA LEU A 597 -14.24 -30.69 -9.79
C LEU A 597 -13.49 -29.37 -9.67
N LEU A 598 -12.16 -29.44 -9.51
CA LEU A 598 -11.28 -28.26 -9.47
C LEU A 598 -11.38 -27.42 -10.75
N GLY A 599 -11.41 -28.05 -11.92
CA GLY A 599 -11.58 -27.36 -13.20
C GLY A 599 -12.91 -26.59 -13.29
N ARG A 600 -14.01 -27.17 -12.84
CA ARG A 600 -15.33 -26.51 -12.82
C ARG A 600 -15.38 -25.35 -11.82
N ILE A 601 -14.70 -25.49 -10.69
CA ILE A 601 -14.57 -24.40 -9.72
C ILE A 601 -13.74 -23.26 -10.30
N GLU A 602 -12.65 -23.54 -11.01
CA GLU A 602 -11.87 -22.53 -11.74
C GLU A 602 -12.76 -21.78 -12.75
N ASP A 603 -13.56 -22.49 -13.54
CA ASP A 603 -14.51 -21.89 -14.49
C ASP A 603 -15.50 -20.95 -13.80
N MET A 604 -16.03 -21.35 -12.63
CA MET A 604 -17.00 -20.58 -11.86
C MET A 604 -16.40 -19.38 -11.13
N THR A 605 -15.13 -19.46 -10.74
CA THR A 605 -14.49 -18.46 -9.86
C THR A 605 -13.60 -17.48 -10.62
N THR A 606 -12.68 -17.99 -11.44
CA THR A 606 -11.68 -17.17 -12.15
C THR A 606 -12.02 -17.01 -13.63
N GLY A 607 -12.80 -17.93 -14.21
CA GLY A 607 -13.16 -17.93 -15.63
C GLY A 607 -12.01 -18.35 -16.58
N GLU A 608 -10.87 -18.75 -16.02
CA GLU A 608 -9.70 -19.26 -16.76
C GLU A 608 -9.21 -20.55 -16.08
N ARG A 609 -9.13 -21.64 -16.85
CA ARG A 609 -8.64 -22.96 -16.40
C ARG A 609 -7.11 -22.98 -16.32
N SER A 610 -6.56 -23.53 -15.23
CA SER A 610 -5.11 -23.76 -15.07
C SER A 610 -4.56 -24.75 -16.11
N SER A 611 -3.23 -24.88 -16.24
CA SER A 611 -2.67 -25.95 -17.10
C SER A 611 -2.96 -27.34 -16.51
N GLN A 612 -3.01 -28.38 -17.35
CA GLN A 612 -3.28 -29.75 -16.90
C GLN A 612 -2.22 -30.26 -15.91
N GLU A 613 -0.96 -29.86 -16.06
CA GLU A 613 0.13 -30.24 -15.15
C GLU A 613 -0.04 -29.59 -13.77
N ILE A 614 -0.48 -28.33 -13.74
CA ILE A 614 -0.75 -27.59 -12.50
C ILE A 614 -1.96 -28.20 -11.80
N ARG A 615 -3.04 -28.47 -12.54
CA ARG A 615 -4.21 -29.16 -11.97
C ARG A 615 -3.85 -30.53 -11.43
N LYS A 616 -2.99 -31.29 -12.09
CA LYS A 616 -2.57 -32.62 -11.62
C LYS A 616 -1.82 -32.52 -10.29
N TYR A 617 -0.87 -31.58 -10.18
CA TYR A 617 -0.14 -31.35 -8.94
C TYR A 617 -1.06 -30.93 -7.78
N ILE A 618 -1.99 -30.00 -8.04
CA ILE A 618 -2.96 -29.54 -7.04
C ILE A 618 -3.91 -30.68 -6.65
N THR A 619 -4.35 -31.48 -7.63
CA THR A 619 -5.18 -32.68 -7.40
C THR A 619 -4.45 -33.68 -6.53
N ASP A 620 -3.21 -34.04 -6.84
CA ASP A 620 -2.44 -35.00 -6.06
C ASP A 620 -2.27 -34.56 -4.60
N TYR A 621 -2.05 -33.26 -4.39
CA TYR A 621 -1.94 -32.67 -3.06
C TYR A 621 -3.28 -32.64 -2.31
N LEU A 622 -4.33 -32.13 -2.95
CA LEU A 622 -5.67 -32.04 -2.35
C LEU A 622 -6.21 -33.43 -2.06
N PHE A 623 -6.07 -34.37 -2.98
CA PHE A 623 -6.48 -35.75 -2.81
C PHE A 623 -5.79 -36.39 -1.60
N ALA A 624 -4.47 -36.23 -1.46
CA ALA A 624 -3.74 -36.73 -0.30
C ALA A 624 -4.10 -36.04 1.03
N THR A 625 -4.74 -34.87 0.96
CA THR A 625 -5.21 -34.12 2.14
C THR A 625 -6.67 -34.43 2.46
N LEU A 626 -7.48 -34.74 1.45
CA LEU A 626 -8.90 -35.02 1.53
C LEU A 626 -9.18 -36.48 1.87
N ASP A 627 -8.45 -37.43 1.28
CA ASP A 627 -8.54 -38.88 1.52
C ASP A 627 -7.92 -39.20 2.90
N ALA A 628 -8.67 -38.85 3.95
CA ALA A 628 -8.22 -38.87 5.33
C ALA A 628 -8.09 -40.30 5.85
N ASP A 629 -8.96 -41.18 5.38
CA ASP A 629 -8.95 -42.60 5.72
C ASP A 629 -8.03 -43.46 4.80
N LYS A 630 -7.49 -42.86 3.72
CA LYS A 630 -6.57 -43.48 2.74
C LYS A 630 -7.20 -44.64 1.97
N ASN A 631 -8.51 -44.57 1.73
CA ASN A 631 -9.24 -45.58 0.97
C ASN A 631 -9.09 -45.40 -0.57
N GLY A 632 -8.47 -44.30 -1.01
CA GLY A 632 -8.23 -44.03 -2.43
C GLY A 632 -9.38 -43.34 -3.15
N THR A 633 -10.34 -42.78 -2.41
CA THR A 633 -11.46 -41.94 -2.86
C THR A 633 -11.70 -40.81 -1.86
N VAL A 634 -12.49 -39.79 -2.23
CA VAL A 634 -12.85 -38.69 -1.33
C VAL A 634 -14.36 -38.63 -1.19
N ASP A 635 -14.87 -38.83 0.02
CA ASP A 635 -16.31 -38.74 0.27
C ASP A 635 -16.77 -37.29 0.52
N LEU A 636 -18.10 -37.10 0.54
CA LEU A 636 -18.67 -35.78 0.73
C LEU A 636 -18.37 -35.20 2.13
N GLN A 637 -18.27 -36.05 3.15
CA GLN A 637 -17.99 -35.63 4.51
C GLN A 637 -16.55 -35.14 4.65
N GLU A 638 -15.58 -35.85 4.07
CA GLU A 638 -14.17 -35.43 3.97
C GLU A 638 -14.03 -34.10 3.24
N LEU A 639 -14.75 -33.93 2.13
CA LEU A 639 -14.77 -32.67 1.39
C LEU A 639 -15.39 -31.53 2.21
N GLU A 640 -16.48 -31.78 2.93
CA GLU A 640 -17.14 -30.78 3.79
C GLU A 640 -16.26 -30.36 4.98
N GLU A 641 -15.59 -31.32 5.62
CA GLU A 641 -14.64 -31.06 6.72
C GLU A 641 -13.47 -30.22 6.22
N TYR A 642 -12.94 -30.52 5.03
CA TYR A 642 -11.90 -29.72 4.41
C TYR A 642 -12.36 -28.32 4.03
N LEU A 643 -13.54 -28.19 3.42
CA LEU A 643 -14.12 -26.91 3.01
C LEU A 643 -14.40 -26.00 4.20
N SER A 644 -14.92 -26.55 5.29
CA SER A 644 -15.20 -25.82 6.53
C SER A 644 -13.93 -25.42 7.27
N THR A 645 -12.85 -26.21 7.14
CA THR A 645 -11.57 -25.96 7.82
C THR A 645 -10.64 -25.03 7.04
N TYR A 646 -10.56 -25.19 5.72
CA TYR A 646 -9.53 -24.54 4.88
C TYR A 646 -10.08 -23.65 3.76
N GLY A 647 -11.32 -23.90 3.30
CA GLY A 647 -11.91 -23.26 2.12
C GLY A 647 -11.27 -23.70 0.79
N LEU A 648 -12.09 -23.90 -0.25
CA LEU A 648 -11.63 -24.45 -1.55
C LEU A 648 -10.69 -23.51 -2.33
N VAL A 649 -10.94 -22.20 -2.22
CA VAL A 649 -10.24 -21.15 -3.00
C VAL A 649 -8.84 -20.84 -2.43
N ALA A 650 -8.52 -21.33 -1.23
CA ALA A 650 -7.23 -21.11 -0.59
C ALA A 650 -6.05 -21.77 -1.36
N ASN A 651 -6.30 -22.78 -2.21
CA ASN A 651 -5.24 -23.47 -2.96
C ASN A 651 -5.31 -23.30 -4.48
N LEU A 652 -6.42 -22.79 -5.03
CA LEU A 652 -6.58 -22.57 -6.48
C LEU A 652 -5.87 -21.30 -7.01
N ASN A 653 -5.44 -20.40 -6.12
CA ASN A 653 -4.74 -19.16 -6.47
C ASN A 653 -3.23 -19.34 -6.75
N ILE A 654 -2.79 -20.59 -6.93
CA ILE A 654 -1.43 -20.96 -7.29
C ILE A 654 -1.34 -20.98 -8.83
N VAL A 655 -0.89 -19.84 -9.41
CA VAL A 655 -0.08 -19.68 -10.65
C VAL A 655 -0.75 -19.02 -11.88
N PRO A 656 -0.27 -17.81 -12.24
CA PRO A 656 -0.22 -17.36 -13.64
C PRO A 656 1.19 -17.45 -14.29
N GLY A 657 2.21 -17.97 -13.60
CA GLY A 657 3.62 -17.75 -13.99
C GLY A 657 4.51 -18.95 -14.33
N ILE A 658 4.01 -20.19 -14.35
CA ILE A 658 4.87 -21.37 -14.62
C ILE A 658 4.79 -21.83 -16.09
N ALA A 659 3.75 -21.42 -16.84
CA ALA A 659 3.59 -21.77 -18.26
C ALA A 659 4.77 -21.33 -19.15
N SER A 660 5.52 -20.29 -18.76
CA SER A 660 6.69 -19.81 -19.52
C SER A 660 7.95 -20.67 -19.33
N ALA A 661 8.07 -21.42 -18.22
CA ALA A 661 9.30 -22.16 -17.92
C ALA A 661 9.29 -23.58 -18.52
N VAL A 662 8.13 -24.21 -18.65
CA VAL A 662 8.00 -25.59 -19.17
C VAL A 662 8.08 -25.63 -20.69
N ALA A 663 7.61 -24.59 -21.40
CA ALA A 663 7.73 -24.49 -22.85
C ALA A 663 9.19 -24.35 -23.37
N SER A 664 10.16 -24.18 -22.47
CA SER A 664 11.59 -24.09 -22.83
C SER A 664 12.38 -25.39 -22.63
N ARG A 665 11.70 -26.50 -22.31
CA ARG A 665 12.31 -27.83 -22.13
C ARG A 665 11.56 -28.96 -22.84
N VAL A 666 10.96 -28.67 -24.00
CA VAL A 666 10.60 -29.67 -25.01
C VAL A 666 11.34 -29.35 -26.30
#